data_AF-A0A1C6KYW0-F1
#
_entry.id   AF-A0A1C6KYW0-F1
#
_cell.length_a   1.000
_cell.length_b   1.000
_cell.length_c   1.000
_cell.angle_alpha   90.00
_cell.angle_beta   90.00
_cell.angle_gamma   90.00
#
_symmetry.space_group_name_H-M   'P 1'
#
loop_
_entity.id
_entity.type
_entity.pdbx_description
1 polymer ?
#
loop_
_entity_poly.entity_id
_entity_poly.type
_entity_poly.pdbx_seq_one_letter_code
_entity_poly.pdbx_strand_id
1 'polypeptide(L)'
;MATVVSTIFLASCAGDVYDPSKEPQAPPAENPFGEGFAAPDGFGWTMITPVKLNIEVKDDFNGQYKYLIEVFTTNPLHDKNATPIAAGVTNGNTSYITEINVPTAIEKLYIRQTDPKQRKEVYARTVPENGGSMNCKLYYTGVDTRATGNTGSAFEAAKRAGFIEPSHKDSEDIKPLYDETKIIPEVPAVSDGYVQYNPGALNAGAKFIIGTEYTDDVPFKDNIRVYESSGRATVFVQGVWDLSASGKKLTSRLDIYVMNGGKIIGSKDITIDAQNTLTIQSGGSVESQGGIFYLGCPAKIYGSINATNVKVNIGTPEIYIGENGSIKATETGYFNSAQVFNYGVLSAGKLEFIKTTVLNKSYIENCEDILINGSQISNYGDVKFNGTLATNNNTGTASFINHYQATLAGSTWNNGASVYNDGLVQLTDFYNTAVGDIYNSCAFIIRNEFTFVNLILDNGSITSDWSQTANEWLPVPTITCNQKVDAKMRNSSIIKADNFILGNAPNNIVGEQGEISMIKIRQLTLKNNGKTSISGNLVFEREDTNEYRQLDVTCATTGYDESKHSIESCSGIINGGNEGGDPSDPEFPIIVEDATNYTFAFEDNWPTYGDFDLNDIVATIDKVTFAQHEDGSVGTYTLNGTLQAVGASKKLGLGIQFLGFAASNVVELKGIVEGVTSNSTPLSFEANQSNPVIIICNDAHRFIGNSENDRSYVNTLANNSNNKNGAKFEISIEFRKGAVQPKDLNINQLDVFAISKEADTKTKRIEIHIAGHAPTDLGNTKLFGQGNDQSSVEEQRYYLSSENLAWGIVIPTDFAWPLEYKNIKDVYTDFVSWVTTGGKENKDWYNNHNGQVFKK
;
A
#
# COMPACT_ATOMS: atom_id res chain seq x y z
N MET A 1 96.45 0.32 -20.55
CA MET A 1 97.01 1.66 -20.28
C MET A 1 95.89 2.67 -20.50
N ALA A 2 95.81 3.71 -19.67
CA ALA A 2 94.86 4.83 -19.68
C ALA A 2 93.50 4.65 -18.97
N THR A 3 93.60 4.84 -17.65
CA THR A 3 92.73 5.61 -16.75
C THR A 3 91.96 6.77 -17.40
N VAL A 4 90.70 6.98 -16.99
CA VAL A 4 90.13 8.32 -16.73
C VAL A 4 89.20 8.25 -15.52
N VAL A 5 89.53 9.07 -14.53
CA VAL A 5 88.76 9.43 -13.33
C VAL A 5 88.09 10.78 -13.61
N SER A 6 86.87 11.00 -13.15
CA SER A 6 86.39 12.34 -12.77
C SER A 6 85.23 12.22 -11.78
N THR A 7 85.52 12.22 -10.48
CA THR A 7 85.28 13.33 -9.53
C THR A 7 83.81 13.77 -9.38
N ILE A 8 83.19 13.19 -8.35
CA ILE A 8 81.95 13.60 -7.70
C ILE A 8 82.20 14.95 -7.00
N PHE A 9 81.43 15.97 -7.35
CA PHE A 9 81.24 17.16 -6.53
C PHE A 9 79.93 17.00 -5.75
N LEU A 10 80.04 16.74 -4.44
CA LEU A 10 78.96 16.93 -3.49
C LEU A 10 78.84 18.44 -3.21
N ALA A 11 77.85 19.08 -3.82
CA ALA A 11 77.40 20.41 -3.39
C ALA A 11 76.26 20.22 -2.39
N SER A 12 76.59 20.31 -1.10
CA SER A 12 75.60 20.52 -0.04
C SER A 12 75.01 21.92 -0.19
N CYS A 13 73.78 22.00 -0.69
CA CYS A 13 72.92 23.13 -0.40
C CYS A 13 71.91 22.65 0.64
N ALA A 14 72.33 22.70 1.91
CA ALA A 14 71.39 22.79 3.02
C ALA A 14 70.67 24.13 2.85
N GLY A 15 69.52 24.10 2.19
CA GLY A 15 68.52 25.15 2.38
C GLY A 15 68.18 25.12 3.86
N ASP A 16 68.32 26.25 4.52
CA ASP A 16 67.87 26.45 5.89
C ASP A 16 66.34 26.27 5.88
N VAL A 17 65.87 25.07 6.22
CA VAL A 17 64.45 24.65 6.21
C VAL A 17 63.74 25.08 7.50
N TYR A 18 64.36 25.92 8.32
CA TYR A 18 63.74 26.37 9.56
C TYR A 18 62.73 27.47 9.28
N ASP A 19 61.48 27.06 9.05
CA ASP A 19 60.32 27.94 9.12
C ASP A 19 59.86 28.03 10.59
N PRO A 20 60.11 29.14 11.32
CA PRO A 20 59.69 29.30 12.71
C PRO A 20 58.16 29.30 12.88
N SER A 21 57.39 29.37 11.80
CA SER A 21 55.94 29.20 11.82
C SER A 21 55.48 27.74 11.92
N LYS A 22 56.36 26.77 11.64
CA LYS A 22 56.07 25.33 11.72
C LYS A 22 56.86 24.63 12.82
N GLU A 23 56.28 23.57 13.39
CA GLU A 23 57.01 22.66 14.29
C GLU A 23 57.96 21.74 13.52
N PRO A 24 58.96 21.11 14.18
CA PRO A 24 59.87 20.18 13.51
C PRO A 24 59.11 19.12 12.70
N GLN A 25 59.43 18.97 11.41
CA GLN A 25 58.74 18.06 10.51
C GLN A 25 58.69 16.64 11.06
N ALA A 26 57.48 16.14 11.30
CA ALA A 26 57.24 14.72 11.48
C ALA A 26 57.43 14.00 10.13
N PRO A 27 58.29 12.96 10.04
CA PRO A 27 58.38 12.17 8.82
C PRO A 27 57.06 11.42 8.59
N PRO A 28 56.58 11.28 7.34
CA PRO A 28 55.39 10.49 7.03
C PRO A 28 55.59 9.02 7.40
N ALA A 29 54.53 8.37 7.91
CA ALA A 29 54.45 6.93 8.11
C ALA A 29 53.90 6.22 6.86
N GLU A 30 54.09 4.90 6.79
CA GLU A 30 53.54 4.08 5.70
C GLU A 30 52.00 4.08 5.74
N ASN A 31 51.37 4.06 4.56
CA ASN A 31 49.92 4.02 4.45
C ASN A 31 49.38 2.70 5.03
N PRO A 32 48.53 2.73 6.08
CA PRO A 32 48.03 1.52 6.74
C PRO A 32 47.15 0.67 5.79
N PHE A 33 46.63 1.26 4.72
CA PHE A 33 45.79 0.57 3.76
C PHE A 33 46.57 -0.06 2.60
N GLY A 34 47.88 0.18 2.52
CA GLY A 34 48.79 -0.40 1.53
C GLY A 34 49.13 0.56 0.40
N GLU A 35 50.17 0.21 -0.36
CA GLU A 35 50.66 1.04 -1.46
C GLU A 35 49.57 1.24 -2.54
N GLY A 36 49.31 2.50 -2.91
CA GLY A 36 48.34 2.87 -3.93
C GLY A 36 46.88 2.99 -3.46
N PHE A 37 46.59 2.73 -2.18
CA PHE A 37 45.27 3.01 -1.63
C PHE A 37 45.10 4.52 -1.39
N ALA A 38 44.08 5.13 -1.98
CA ALA A 38 43.65 6.49 -1.65
C ALA A 38 42.12 6.58 -1.75
N ALA A 39 41.51 7.36 -0.86
CA ALA A 39 40.09 7.70 -1.01
C ALA A 39 39.91 8.73 -2.14
N PRO A 40 38.80 8.68 -2.88
CA PRO A 40 38.54 9.63 -3.96
C PRO A 40 38.53 11.09 -3.50
N ASP A 41 38.94 12.00 -4.38
CA ASP A 41 38.86 13.43 -4.11
C ASP A 41 37.44 13.86 -3.77
N GLY A 42 37.30 14.68 -2.73
CA GLY A 42 36.01 15.15 -2.23
C GLY A 42 35.22 14.12 -1.41
N PHE A 43 35.78 12.95 -1.10
CA PHE A 43 35.17 12.01 -0.18
C PHE A 43 35.14 12.57 1.25
N GLY A 44 33.94 12.80 1.78
CA GLY A 44 33.74 13.53 3.03
C GLY A 44 33.74 12.68 4.31
N TRP A 45 33.95 11.36 4.23
CA TRP A 45 33.96 10.45 5.40
C TRP A 45 32.73 10.57 6.32
N THR A 46 31.60 11.04 5.79
CA THR A 46 30.35 11.17 6.53
C THR A 46 29.38 10.06 6.16
N MET A 47 28.76 9.47 7.18
CA MET A 47 27.65 8.52 7.05
C MET A 47 26.32 9.20 7.38
N ILE A 48 26.30 10.53 7.37
CA ILE A 48 25.17 11.37 7.74
C ILE A 48 24.86 12.30 6.57
N THR A 49 23.60 12.35 6.19
CA THR A 49 23.10 13.14 5.07
C THR A 49 22.16 14.24 5.57
N PRO A 50 22.43 15.51 5.26
CA PRO A 50 21.52 16.61 5.58
C PRO A 50 20.32 16.61 4.62
N VAL A 51 19.12 16.77 5.16
CA VAL A 51 17.86 16.82 4.43
C VAL A 51 17.06 18.05 4.86
N LYS A 52 16.73 18.90 3.88
CA LYS A 52 15.84 20.05 4.05
C LYS A 52 14.40 19.62 3.81
N LEU A 53 13.60 19.61 4.86
CA LEU A 53 12.18 19.28 4.81
C LEU A 53 11.35 20.55 4.62
N ASN A 54 10.38 20.48 3.72
CA ASN A 54 9.31 21.45 3.56
C ASN A 54 7.97 20.70 3.59
N ILE A 55 7.21 20.86 4.67
CA ILE A 55 6.01 20.06 4.94
C ILE A 55 4.78 20.97 4.92
N GLU A 56 3.80 20.58 4.08
CA GLU A 56 2.49 21.23 3.95
C GLU A 56 1.37 20.27 4.37
N VAL A 57 0.35 20.80 5.04
CA VAL A 57 -0.85 20.07 5.47
C VAL A 57 -2.08 20.55 4.71
N LYS A 58 -3.10 19.69 4.61
CA LYS A 58 -4.44 20.11 4.22
C LYS A 58 -5.16 20.62 5.47
N ASP A 59 -5.32 21.93 5.55
CA ASP A 59 -5.91 22.59 6.70
C ASP A 59 -7.43 22.60 6.62
N ASP A 60 -8.06 21.82 7.47
CA ASP A 60 -9.52 21.70 7.59
C ASP A 60 -10.12 22.82 8.47
N PHE A 61 -9.28 23.69 9.06
CA PHE A 61 -9.62 24.74 10.04
C PHE A 61 -9.24 26.16 9.60
N ASN A 62 -8.91 26.37 8.32
CA ASN A 62 -8.65 27.70 7.73
C ASN A 62 -7.62 28.54 8.50
N GLY A 63 -6.57 27.91 9.03
CA GLY A 63 -5.47 28.56 9.73
C GLY A 63 -5.73 28.91 11.19
N GLN A 64 -6.92 28.58 11.72
CA GLN A 64 -7.28 28.89 13.11
C GLN A 64 -6.44 28.13 14.14
N TYR A 65 -6.08 26.89 13.82
CA TYR A 65 -5.32 26.00 14.68
C TYR A 65 -4.05 25.50 13.99
N LYS A 66 -3.07 25.11 14.79
CA LYS A 66 -1.81 24.52 14.34
C LYS A 66 -1.91 22.99 14.34
N TYR A 67 -1.26 22.37 13.36
CA TYR A 67 -1.01 20.94 13.27
C TYR A 67 0.38 20.66 13.84
N LEU A 68 0.52 19.57 14.60
CA LEU A 68 1.83 19.07 15.05
C LEU A 68 2.40 18.15 13.98
N ILE A 69 3.65 18.40 13.60
CA ILE A 69 4.41 17.61 12.64
C ILE A 69 5.60 16.98 13.37
N GLU A 70 5.76 15.67 13.20
CA GLU A 70 6.85 14.89 13.78
C GLU A 70 7.50 14.01 12.71
N VAL A 71 8.82 13.89 12.73
CA VAL A 71 9.60 13.16 11.74
C VAL A 71 10.38 12.04 12.41
N PHE A 72 10.26 10.83 11.87
CA PHE A 72 10.86 9.60 12.40
C PHE A 72 11.68 8.88 11.33
N THR A 73 12.70 8.15 11.77
CA THR A 73 13.51 7.23 10.94
C THR A 73 12.93 5.81 10.92
N THR A 74 12.07 5.46 11.89
CA THR A 74 11.29 4.21 11.94
C THR A 74 9.80 4.53 11.89
N ASN A 75 8.96 3.56 11.51
CA ASN A 75 7.53 3.80 11.38
C ASN A 75 6.86 3.86 12.77
N PRO A 76 6.33 5.02 13.21
CA PRO A 76 5.78 5.17 14.55
C PRO A 76 4.43 4.45 14.75
N LEU A 77 3.81 3.92 13.69
CA LEU A 77 2.65 3.02 13.83
C LEU A 77 3.07 1.60 14.27
N HIS A 78 4.33 1.23 14.02
CA HIS A 78 4.86 -0.12 14.29
C HIS A 78 5.72 -0.15 15.53
N ASP A 79 6.59 0.85 15.67
CA ASP A 79 7.48 1.01 16.82
C ASP A 79 6.91 2.04 17.80
N LYS A 80 6.32 1.55 18.89
CA LYS A 80 5.77 2.40 19.96
C LYS A 80 6.83 3.20 20.72
N ASN A 81 8.10 2.82 20.59
CA ASN A 81 9.23 3.52 21.20
C ASN A 81 9.89 4.50 20.21
N ALA A 82 9.39 4.61 18.97
CA ALA A 82 9.92 5.55 18.00
C ALA A 82 9.78 6.98 18.53
N THR A 83 10.90 7.69 18.59
CA THR A 83 10.96 9.09 18.98
C THR A 83 11.22 9.97 17.78
N PRO A 84 10.65 11.18 17.73
CA PRO A 84 10.84 12.07 16.59
C PRO A 84 12.25 12.68 16.63
N ILE A 85 12.95 12.63 15.51
CA ILE A 85 14.25 13.31 15.31
C ILE A 85 14.06 14.81 15.00
N ALA A 86 12.84 15.20 14.63
CA ALA A 86 12.44 16.59 14.49
C ALA A 86 10.93 16.72 14.71
N ALA A 87 10.52 17.84 15.30
CA ALA A 87 9.11 18.19 15.41
C ALA A 87 8.93 19.71 15.31
N GLY A 88 7.70 20.12 14.98
CA GLY A 88 7.32 21.52 14.89
C GLY A 88 5.84 21.66 14.52
N VAL A 89 5.43 22.88 14.21
CA VAL A 89 4.02 23.19 13.93
C VAL A 89 3.83 23.87 12.59
N THR A 90 2.66 23.67 11.99
CA THR A 90 2.26 24.36 10.77
C THR A 90 0.74 24.51 10.69
N ASN A 91 0.24 25.28 9.73
CA ASN A 91 -1.19 25.36 9.40
C ASN A 91 -1.36 25.61 7.89
N GLY A 92 -2.55 26.00 7.42
CA GLY A 92 -2.80 26.27 6.00
C GLY A 92 -2.12 27.53 5.45
N ASN A 93 -1.57 28.39 6.30
CA ASN A 93 -0.94 29.65 5.91
C ASN A 93 0.59 29.58 5.85
N THR A 94 1.20 28.59 6.50
CA THR A 94 2.65 28.42 6.57
C THR A 94 3.04 26.97 6.30
N SER A 95 4.29 26.71 5.95
CA SER A 95 4.86 25.36 5.89
C SER A 95 5.80 25.13 7.06
N TYR A 96 5.91 23.89 7.54
CA TYR A 96 6.98 23.53 8.47
C TYR A 96 8.26 23.26 7.69
N ILE A 97 9.27 24.10 7.91
CA ILE A 97 10.56 24.04 7.23
C ILE A 97 11.65 23.76 8.26
N THR A 98 12.41 22.69 8.06
CA THR A 98 13.53 22.34 8.94
C THR A 98 14.64 21.62 8.18
N GLU A 99 15.84 21.60 8.75
CA GLU A 99 16.96 20.81 8.25
C GLU A 99 17.30 19.74 9.29
N ILE A 100 17.30 18.48 8.86
CA ILE A 100 17.60 17.32 9.70
C ILE A 100 18.81 16.58 9.15
N ASN A 101 19.48 15.83 10.02
CA ASN A 101 20.55 14.93 9.65
C ASN A 101 20.05 13.49 9.80
N VAL A 102 20.22 12.69 8.76
CA VAL A 102 19.77 11.30 8.74
C VAL A 102 20.94 10.38 8.37
N PRO A 103 21.04 9.18 8.96
CA PRO A 103 22.02 8.19 8.52
C PRO A 103 21.87 7.90 7.01
N THR A 104 22.98 7.76 6.28
CA THR A 104 22.98 7.47 4.82
C THR A 104 22.31 6.15 4.45
N ALA A 105 22.16 5.24 5.42
CA ALA A 105 21.47 3.96 5.26
C ALA A 105 19.93 4.08 5.38
N ILE A 106 19.39 5.22 5.84
CA ILE A 106 17.94 5.43 5.95
C ILE A 106 17.36 5.79 4.58
N GLU A 107 16.53 4.90 4.03
CA GLU A 107 15.89 5.09 2.73
C GLU A 107 14.55 5.84 2.80
N LYS A 108 13.88 5.81 3.97
CA LYS A 108 12.54 6.37 4.17
C LYS A 108 12.46 7.14 5.49
N LEU A 109 11.77 8.28 5.45
CA LEU A 109 11.30 9.00 6.62
C LEU A 109 9.80 8.81 6.79
N TYR A 110 9.36 8.78 8.04
CA TYR A 110 7.95 8.71 8.40
C TYR A 110 7.56 10.05 9.03
N ILE A 111 6.59 10.73 8.40
CA ILE A 111 6.11 12.03 8.86
C ILE A 111 4.74 11.80 9.49
N ARG A 112 4.62 12.02 10.80
CA ARG A 112 3.34 11.98 11.51
C ARG A 112 2.76 13.39 11.57
N GLN A 113 1.52 13.51 11.14
CA GLN A 113 0.69 14.69 11.36
C GLN A 113 -0.30 14.37 12.49
N THR A 114 -0.35 15.23 13.51
CA THR A 114 -1.45 15.27 14.48
C THR A 114 -2.29 16.51 14.19
N ASP A 115 -3.56 16.30 13.89
CA ASP A 115 -4.49 17.40 13.60
C ASP A 115 -5.02 18.07 14.89
N PRO A 116 -5.69 19.24 14.79
CA PRO A 116 -6.23 19.95 15.96
C PRO A 116 -7.23 19.13 16.80
N LYS A 117 -7.85 18.08 16.23
CA LYS A 117 -8.75 17.16 16.96
C LYS A 117 -8.03 15.93 17.51
N GLN A 118 -6.69 15.95 17.56
CA GLN A 118 -5.80 14.91 18.08
C GLN A 118 -5.75 13.60 17.26
N ARG A 119 -6.18 13.64 16.00
CA ARG A 119 -6.15 12.48 15.10
C ARG A 119 -4.82 12.41 14.37
N LYS A 120 -4.31 11.19 14.17
CA LYS A 120 -2.94 10.95 13.69
C LYS A 120 -2.93 10.24 12.35
N GLU A 121 -2.12 10.74 11.43
CA GLU A 121 -1.82 10.10 10.14
C GLU A 121 -0.31 10.10 9.93
N VAL A 122 0.20 9.03 9.33
CA VAL A 122 1.61 8.85 9.02
C VAL A 122 1.80 8.75 7.52
N TYR A 123 2.86 9.40 7.03
CA TYR A 123 3.21 9.47 5.62
C TYR A 123 4.66 9.05 5.44
N ALA A 124 4.89 7.96 4.73
CA ALA A 124 6.26 7.56 4.37
C ALA A 124 6.74 8.33 3.14
N ARG A 125 7.99 8.79 3.17
CA ARG A 125 8.64 9.54 2.08
C ARG A 125 10.06 9.04 1.87
N THR A 126 10.42 8.75 0.63
CA THR A 126 11.77 8.33 0.27
C THR A 126 12.76 9.47 0.48
N VAL A 127 13.89 9.17 1.12
CA VAL A 127 15.01 10.11 1.30
C VAL A 127 15.72 10.28 -0.04
N PRO A 128 15.95 11.52 -0.52
CA PRO A 128 16.71 11.76 -1.74
C PRO A 128 18.13 11.20 -1.64
N GLU A 129 18.62 10.65 -2.76
CA GLU A 129 19.97 10.11 -2.82
C GLU A 129 21.00 11.23 -2.59
N ASN A 130 21.85 11.09 -1.56
CA ASN A 130 22.81 12.09 -1.08
C ASN A 130 22.18 13.37 -0.46
N GLY A 131 20.91 13.33 -0.08
CA GLY A 131 20.25 14.41 0.65
C GLY A 131 19.67 15.50 -0.24
N GLY A 132 19.52 16.70 0.31
CA GLY A 132 18.90 17.83 -0.39
C GLY A 132 17.49 18.13 0.11
N SER A 133 16.60 18.61 -0.76
CA SER A 133 15.28 19.12 -0.36
C SER A 133 14.14 18.14 -0.63
N MET A 134 13.28 17.93 0.36
CA MET A 134 12.04 17.16 0.24
C MET A 134 10.84 18.10 0.42
N ASN A 135 10.00 18.20 -0.61
CA ASN A 135 8.73 18.90 -0.53
C ASN A 135 7.61 17.87 -0.29
N CYS A 136 7.06 17.88 0.91
CA CYS A 136 6.13 16.87 1.40
C CYS A 136 4.76 17.50 1.60
N LYS A 137 3.85 17.23 0.66
CA LYS A 137 2.42 17.52 0.86
C LYS A 137 1.79 16.31 1.54
N LEU A 138 1.22 16.51 2.72
CA LEU A 138 0.57 15.47 3.52
C LEU A 138 -0.91 15.33 3.13
N TYR A 139 -1.18 15.43 1.83
CA TYR A 139 -2.51 15.30 1.24
C TYR A 139 -2.37 15.01 -0.25
N TYR A 140 -3.41 14.42 -0.83
CA TYR A 140 -3.46 14.16 -2.26
C TYR A 140 -3.64 15.45 -3.06
N THR A 141 -2.88 15.62 -4.15
CA THR A 141 -2.84 16.85 -4.96
C THR A 141 -3.32 16.67 -6.40
N GLY A 142 -3.82 15.48 -6.75
CA GLY A 142 -4.42 15.25 -8.06
C GLY A 142 -5.64 16.16 -8.28
N VAL A 143 -5.95 16.45 -9.53
CA VAL A 143 -7.04 17.36 -9.89
C VAL A 143 -8.38 16.72 -9.52
N ASP A 144 -9.09 17.32 -8.57
CA ASP A 144 -10.50 17.00 -8.30
C ASP A 144 -11.39 17.53 -9.44
N THR A 145 -11.46 16.82 -10.57
CA THR A 145 -12.46 17.11 -11.60
C THR A 145 -13.81 16.55 -11.18
N ARG A 146 -14.44 17.13 -10.15
CA ARG A 146 -15.82 16.80 -9.80
C ARG A 146 -16.77 17.80 -10.46
N ALA A 147 -17.52 17.33 -11.46
CA ALA A 147 -18.89 17.79 -11.60
C ALA A 147 -19.69 17.07 -10.50
N THR A 148 -20.29 17.80 -9.58
CA THR A 148 -21.13 17.26 -8.51
C THR A 148 -22.20 16.31 -9.09
N GLY A 149 -22.12 15.01 -8.79
CA GLY A 149 -23.25 14.08 -8.94
C GLY A 149 -23.09 12.84 -9.83
N ASN A 150 -21.97 12.62 -10.54
CA ASN A 150 -21.78 11.40 -11.33
C ASN A 150 -20.69 10.49 -10.71
N THR A 151 -21.11 9.51 -9.90
CA THR A 151 -20.32 8.27 -9.73
C THR A 151 -20.25 7.55 -11.08
N GLY A 152 -19.16 6.85 -11.37
CA GLY A 152 -19.07 6.06 -12.60
C GLY A 152 -19.99 4.85 -12.49
N SER A 153 -21.11 4.84 -13.22
CA SER A 153 -21.99 3.67 -13.28
C SER A 153 -21.27 2.45 -13.84
N ALA A 154 -21.36 1.32 -13.13
CA ALA A 154 -20.87 0.02 -13.57
C ALA A 154 -21.55 -0.43 -14.86
N PHE A 155 -22.82 -0.12 -15.06
CA PHE A 155 -23.53 -0.37 -16.32
C PHE A 155 -22.93 0.41 -17.50
N GLU A 156 -22.62 1.70 -17.32
CA GLU A 156 -21.92 2.46 -18.36
C GLU A 156 -20.49 1.96 -18.58
N ALA A 157 -19.82 1.45 -17.54
CA ALA A 157 -18.54 0.76 -17.67
C ALA A 157 -18.66 -0.54 -18.48
N ALA A 158 -19.72 -1.32 -18.27
CA ALA A 158 -20.00 -2.53 -19.03
C ALA A 158 -20.20 -2.22 -20.53
N LYS A 159 -20.94 -1.16 -20.86
CA LYS A 159 -21.12 -0.70 -22.24
C LYS A 159 -19.79 -0.31 -22.89
N ARG A 160 -18.93 0.43 -22.17
CA ARG A 160 -17.59 0.80 -22.67
C ARG A 160 -16.69 -0.41 -22.90
N ALA A 161 -16.87 -1.47 -22.11
CA ALA A 161 -16.21 -2.76 -22.28
C ALA A 161 -16.79 -3.61 -23.43
N GLY A 162 -17.85 -3.13 -24.10
CA GLY A 162 -18.44 -3.77 -25.28
C GLY A 162 -19.61 -4.71 -24.97
N PHE A 163 -20.09 -4.77 -23.72
CA PHE A 163 -21.30 -5.53 -23.38
C PHE A 163 -22.54 -4.75 -23.83
N ILE A 164 -23.32 -5.35 -24.72
CA ILE A 164 -24.51 -4.72 -25.30
C ILE A 164 -25.74 -5.26 -24.59
N GLU A 165 -26.50 -4.38 -23.95
CA GLU A 165 -27.78 -4.74 -23.35
C GLU A 165 -28.84 -5.01 -24.44
N PRO A 166 -29.65 -6.07 -24.32
CA PRO A 166 -30.77 -6.29 -25.24
C PRO A 166 -31.89 -5.26 -25.03
N SER A 167 -32.63 -4.92 -26.10
CA SER A 167 -33.72 -3.96 -26.04
C SER A 167 -34.83 -4.39 -25.06
N HIS A 168 -35.22 -3.48 -24.17
CA HIS A 168 -36.27 -3.65 -23.16
C HIS A 168 -37.65 -3.78 -23.83
N LYS A 169 -38.32 -4.92 -23.64
CA LYS A 169 -39.60 -5.28 -24.30
C LYS A 169 -40.82 -4.51 -23.77
N ASP A 170 -40.64 -3.78 -22.68
CA ASP A 170 -41.56 -2.83 -22.07
C ASP A 170 -41.41 -1.39 -22.59
N SER A 171 -40.45 -1.10 -23.47
CA SER A 171 -40.30 0.23 -24.08
C SER A 171 -41.50 0.58 -24.99
N GLU A 172 -41.94 1.84 -24.98
CA GLU A 172 -43.19 2.28 -25.60
C GLU A 172 -43.34 1.87 -27.07
N ASP A 173 -42.25 1.92 -27.83
CA ASP A 173 -42.23 1.61 -29.27
C ASP A 173 -42.47 0.12 -29.58
N ILE A 174 -42.05 -0.79 -28.69
CA ILE A 174 -42.15 -2.25 -28.93
C ILE A 174 -43.12 -2.95 -27.99
N LYS A 175 -43.53 -2.31 -26.89
CA LYS A 175 -44.50 -2.84 -25.92
C LYS A 175 -45.78 -3.40 -26.58
N PRO A 176 -46.38 -2.79 -27.62
CA PRO A 176 -47.55 -3.37 -28.29
C PRO A 176 -47.33 -4.77 -28.87
N LEU A 177 -46.08 -5.14 -29.20
CA LEU A 177 -45.73 -6.48 -29.71
C LEU A 177 -45.64 -7.55 -28.60
N TYR A 178 -45.66 -7.14 -27.33
CA TYR A 178 -45.58 -8.01 -26.15
C TYR A 178 -46.77 -7.80 -25.19
N ASP A 179 -47.75 -7.01 -25.59
CA ASP A 179 -49.00 -6.79 -24.87
C ASP A 179 -49.95 -7.96 -25.14
N GLU A 180 -50.23 -8.76 -24.10
CA GLU A 180 -51.11 -9.94 -24.16
C GLU A 180 -52.43 -9.63 -24.86
N THR A 181 -53.02 -8.46 -24.60
CA THR A 181 -54.33 -8.05 -25.12
C THR A 181 -54.32 -7.75 -26.62
N LYS A 182 -53.14 -7.58 -27.23
CA LYS A 182 -52.99 -7.18 -28.64
C LYS A 182 -52.47 -8.30 -29.54
N ILE A 183 -51.78 -9.30 -28.97
CA ILE A 183 -51.07 -10.32 -29.75
C ILE A 183 -51.86 -11.62 -29.94
N ILE A 184 -52.88 -11.85 -29.11
CA ILE A 184 -53.75 -13.04 -29.21
C ILE A 184 -54.85 -12.71 -30.24
N PRO A 185 -54.94 -13.45 -31.36
CA PRO A 185 -55.97 -13.22 -32.36
C PRO A 185 -57.34 -13.66 -31.87
N GLU A 186 -58.39 -13.10 -32.47
CA GLU A 186 -59.77 -13.53 -32.20
C GLU A 186 -59.96 -15.01 -32.55
N VAL A 187 -60.47 -15.78 -31.57
CA VAL A 187 -60.79 -17.21 -31.72
C VAL A 187 -62.00 -17.35 -32.64
N PRO A 188 -61.95 -18.17 -33.70
CA PRO A 188 -63.11 -18.38 -34.56
C PRO A 188 -64.25 -19.10 -33.81
N ALA A 189 -65.49 -18.90 -34.26
CA ALA A 189 -66.64 -19.60 -33.68
C ALA A 189 -66.66 -21.10 -33.97
N VAL A 190 -66.01 -21.54 -35.06
CA VAL A 190 -65.96 -22.94 -35.52
C VAL A 190 -64.53 -23.28 -35.94
N SER A 191 -64.09 -24.48 -35.59
CA SER A 191 -62.78 -25.03 -35.97
C SER A 191 -62.76 -25.42 -37.45
N ASP A 192 -61.68 -25.09 -38.17
CA ASP A 192 -61.45 -25.61 -39.52
C ASP A 192 -61.21 -27.14 -39.50
N GLY A 193 -61.64 -27.82 -40.56
CA GLY A 193 -61.49 -29.27 -40.68
C GLY A 193 -60.11 -29.72 -41.14
N TYR A 194 -59.79 -31.00 -40.92
CA TYR A 194 -58.61 -31.63 -41.52
C TYR A 194 -58.72 -31.71 -43.04
N VAL A 195 -57.55 -31.72 -43.70
CA VAL A 195 -57.45 -32.09 -45.10
C VAL A 195 -58.07 -33.47 -45.30
N GLN A 196 -58.90 -33.59 -46.34
CA GLN A 196 -59.65 -34.81 -46.62
C GLN A 196 -58.71 -36.03 -46.64
N TYR A 197 -59.10 -37.09 -45.94
CA TYR A 197 -58.33 -38.34 -45.77
C TYR A 197 -56.94 -38.20 -45.12
N ASN A 198 -56.62 -37.05 -44.51
CA ASN A 198 -55.35 -36.80 -43.84
C ASN A 198 -55.58 -36.31 -42.40
N PRO A 199 -55.90 -37.21 -41.45
CA PRO A 199 -56.08 -36.85 -40.05
C PRO A 199 -54.88 -36.07 -39.49
N GLY A 200 -55.17 -35.01 -38.72
CA GLY A 200 -54.17 -34.11 -38.15
C GLY A 200 -53.49 -33.16 -39.15
N ALA A 201 -53.80 -33.22 -40.45
CA ALA A 201 -53.25 -32.27 -41.43
C ALA A 201 -54.19 -31.09 -41.65
N LEU A 202 -53.68 -29.86 -41.54
CA LEU A 202 -54.41 -28.62 -41.76
C LEU A 202 -53.94 -27.93 -43.05
N ASN A 203 -54.86 -27.27 -43.75
CA ASN A 203 -54.50 -26.38 -44.87
C ASN A 203 -53.74 -25.14 -44.36
N ALA A 204 -52.95 -24.50 -45.22
CA ALA A 204 -52.34 -23.22 -44.90
C ALA A 204 -53.43 -22.16 -44.60
N GLY A 205 -53.24 -21.39 -43.52
CA GLY A 205 -54.18 -20.37 -43.04
C GLY A 205 -55.32 -20.91 -42.15
N ALA A 206 -55.41 -22.22 -41.95
CA ALA A 206 -56.45 -22.82 -41.13
C ALA A 206 -56.36 -22.37 -39.66
N LYS A 207 -57.52 -22.19 -39.01
CA LYS A 207 -57.67 -21.92 -37.58
C LYS A 207 -58.37 -23.10 -36.91
N PHE A 208 -57.63 -23.83 -36.10
CA PHE A 208 -58.09 -25.05 -35.44
C PHE A 208 -58.28 -24.82 -33.94
N ILE A 209 -59.37 -25.32 -33.37
CA ILE A 209 -59.68 -25.22 -31.94
C ILE A 209 -59.59 -26.62 -31.31
N ILE A 210 -58.78 -26.74 -30.27
CA ILE A 210 -58.84 -27.86 -29.32
C ILE A 210 -59.75 -27.40 -28.18
N GLY A 211 -61.03 -27.75 -28.29
CA GLY A 211 -62.09 -27.22 -27.44
C GLY A 211 -62.08 -27.75 -26.00
N THR A 212 -62.93 -27.16 -25.16
CA THR A 212 -63.04 -27.48 -23.72
C THR A 212 -63.57 -28.89 -23.44
N GLU A 213 -64.10 -29.58 -24.44
CA GLU A 213 -64.49 -30.99 -24.36
C GLU A 213 -63.31 -31.95 -24.11
N TYR A 214 -62.08 -31.52 -24.40
CA TYR A 214 -60.87 -32.27 -24.11
C TYR A 214 -60.38 -31.94 -22.69
N THR A 215 -60.46 -32.91 -21.79
CA THR A 215 -60.10 -32.77 -20.36
C THR A 215 -58.82 -33.54 -20.03
N ASP A 216 -58.31 -33.43 -18.80
CA ASP A 216 -57.14 -34.22 -18.35
C ASP A 216 -57.38 -35.75 -18.50
N ASP A 217 -58.62 -36.22 -18.28
CA ASP A 217 -59.00 -37.63 -18.42
C ASP A 217 -59.09 -38.08 -19.89
N VAL A 218 -59.52 -37.18 -20.77
CA VAL A 218 -59.73 -37.45 -22.20
C VAL A 218 -59.08 -36.34 -23.05
N PRO A 219 -57.73 -36.29 -23.11
CA PRO A 219 -57.05 -35.21 -23.79
C PRO A 219 -57.06 -35.42 -25.30
N PHE A 220 -56.91 -34.32 -26.04
CA PHE A 220 -56.68 -34.35 -27.48
C PHE A 220 -55.30 -34.92 -27.77
N LYS A 221 -55.18 -35.86 -28.72
CA LYS A 221 -53.95 -36.65 -28.95
C LYS A 221 -53.41 -36.60 -30.38
N ASP A 222 -54.12 -35.93 -31.29
CA ASP A 222 -53.69 -35.90 -32.69
C ASP A 222 -52.42 -35.05 -32.85
N ASN A 223 -51.55 -35.48 -33.78
CA ASN A 223 -50.40 -34.70 -34.20
C ASN A 223 -50.81 -33.73 -35.31
N ILE A 224 -51.00 -32.46 -34.92
CA ILE A 224 -51.37 -31.40 -35.85
C ILE A 224 -50.16 -31.00 -36.70
N ARG A 225 -50.32 -31.00 -38.02
CA ARG A 225 -49.31 -30.58 -38.99
C ARG A 225 -49.91 -29.73 -40.12
N VAL A 226 -49.14 -28.81 -40.68
CA VAL A 226 -49.53 -28.10 -41.90
C VAL A 226 -49.26 -28.99 -43.11
N TYR A 227 -50.27 -29.18 -43.97
CA TYR A 227 -50.17 -30.04 -45.17
C TYR A 227 -49.25 -29.45 -46.24
N GLU A 228 -49.28 -28.12 -46.40
CA GLU A 228 -48.47 -27.39 -47.37
C GLU A 228 -47.12 -26.98 -46.78
N SER A 229 -46.02 -27.31 -47.48
CA SER A 229 -44.65 -27.11 -46.99
C SER A 229 -44.25 -25.65 -46.68
N SER A 230 -44.96 -24.66 -47.22
CA SER A 230 -44.66 -23.23 -47.04
C SER A 230 -45.64 -22.47 -46.13
N GLY A 231 -46.80 -23.03 -45.80
CA GLY A 231 -47.87 -22.34 -45.05
C GLY A 231 -47.72 -22.39 -43.52
N ARG A 232 -48.56 -21.64 -42.80
CA ARG A 232 -48.77 -21.73 -41.35
C ARG A 232 -50.22 -22.04 -41.03
N ALA A 233 -50.51 -22.61 -39.87
CA ALA A 233 -51.87 -22.76 -39.35
C ALA A 233 -51.92 -22.33 -37.88
N THR A 234 -53.06 -21.81 -37.42
CA THR A 234 -53.25 -21.36 -36.04
C THR A 234 -53.98 -22.42 -35.23
N VAL A 235 -53.49 -22.74 -34.04
CA VAL A 235 -54.11 -23.69 -33.11
C VAL A 235 -54.43 -22.99 -31.80
N PHE A 236 -55.72 -22.95 -31.44
CA PHE A 236 -56.22 -22.43 -30.17
C PHE A 236 -56.48 -23.59 -29.22
N VAL A 237 -55.74 -23.67 -28.11
CA VAL A 237 -55.88 -24.71 -27.10
C VAL A 237 -56.74 -24.17 -25.96
N GLN A 238 -58.02 -24.56 -25.92
CA GLN A 238 -58.97 -24.19 -24.86
C GLN A 238 -59.20 -25.32 -23.85
N GLY A 239 -59.09 -26.58 -24.29
CA GLY A 239 -59.06 -27.77 -23.42
C GLY A 239 -57.64 -28.29 -23.20
N VAL A 240 -57.47 -29.61 -23.17
CA VAL A 240 -56.19 -30.29 -22.91
C VAL A 240 -55.63 -30.97 -24.16
N TRP A 241 -54.39 -30.62 -24.54
CA TRP A 241 -53.63 -31.26 -25.63
C TRP A 241 -52.48 -32.11 -25.09
N ASP A 242 -52.57 -33.43 -25.22
CA ASP A 242 -51.51 -34.37 -24.84
C ASP A 242 -50.55 -34.65 -26.01
N LEU A 243 -49.38 -34.01 -25.95
CA LEU A 243 -48.34 -34.19 -26.95
C LEU A 243 -47.54 -35.48 -26.75
N SER A 244 -47.73 -36.21 -25.64
CA SER A 244 -47.04 -37.49 -25.39
C SER A 244 -47.37 -38.56 -26.44
N ALA A 245 -48.60 -38.53 -26.96
CA ALA A 245 -49.11 -39.51 -27.92
C ALA A 245 -48.84 -39.12 -29.39
N SER A 246 -48.67 -37.82 -29.67
CA SER A 246 -48.56 -37.24 -31.01
C SER A 246 -47.24 -37.52 -31.75
N GLY A 247 -46.34 -38.32 -31.16
CA GLY A 247 -44.94 -38.42 -31.58
C GLY A 247 -44.16 -37.28 -30.95
N LYS A 248 -43.05 -37.61 -30.26
CA LYS A 248 -42.30 -36.74 -29.33
C LYS A 248 -41.88 -35.34 -29.84
N LYS A 249 -42.10 -35.05 -31.12
CA LYS A 249 -41.65 -33.83 -31.80
C LYS A 249 -42.72 -33.26 -32.72
N LEU A 250 -43.25 -32.09 -32.34
CA LEU A 250 -44.12 -31.27 -33.17
C LEU A 250 -43.26 -30.49 -34.17
N THR A 251 -43.00 -31.10 -35.33
CA THR A 251 -42.27 -30.50 -36.46
C THR A 251 -43.24 -29.96 -37.50
N SER A 252 -43.73 -28.75 -37.28
CA SER A 252 -44.76 -28.12 -38.11
C SER A 252 -44.60 -26.60 -38.05
N ARG A 253 -45.46 -25.87 -38.77
CA ARG A 253 -45.48 -24.40 -38.83
C ARG A 253 -46.73 -23.85 -38.16
N LEU A 254 -46.93 -24.20 -36.88
CA LEU A 254 -48.12 -23.81 -36.13
C LEU A 254 -47.91 -22.52 -35.35
N ASP A 255 -48.92 -21.67 -35.33
CA ASP A 255 -49.07 -20.58 -34.36
C ASP A 255 -49.96 -21.07 -33.22
N ILE A 256 -49.35 -21.43 -32.10
CA ILE A 256 -50.02 -22.10 -30.98
C ILE A 256 -50.37 -21.07 -29.91
N TYR A 257 -51.66 -20.97 -29.59
CA TYR A 257 -52.19 -20.14 -28.52
C TYR A 257 -52.81 -21.04 -27.44
N VAL A 258 -52.16 -21.15 -26.30
CA VAL A 258 -52.71 -21.81 -25.12
C VAL A 258 -53.57 -20.79 -24.40
N MET A 259 -54.89 -20.94 -24.51
CA MET A 259 -55.86 -19.96 -24.02
C MET A 259 -56.01 -20.07 -22.50
N ASN A 260 -56.69 -19.10 -21.88
CA ASN A 260 -57.06 -19.17 -20.47
C ASN A 260 -57.84 -20.46 -20.16
N GLY A 261 -57.36 -21.26 -19.20
CA GLY A 261 -57.89 -22.58 -18.85
C GLY A 261 -57.42 -23.73 -19.76
N GLY A 262 -56.80 -23.42 -20.89
CA GLY A 262 -56.22 -24.39 -21.81
C GLY A 262 -54.87 -24.91 -21.35
N LYS A 263 -54.56 -26.14 -21.76
CA LYS A 263 -53.40 -26.89 -21.24
C LYS A 263 -52.73 -27.73 -22.31
N ILE A 264 -51.41 -27.73 -22.33
CA ILE A 264 -50.61 -28.73 -23.07
C ILE A 264 -49.95 -29.64 -22.04
N ILE A 265 -50.09 -30.96 -22.19
CA ILE A 265 -49.50 -31.94 -21.28
C ILE A 265 -48.50 -32.88 -21.95
N GLY A 266 -47.51 -33.34 -21.17
CA GLY A 266 -46.50 -34.31 -21.60
C GLY A 266 -46.01 -35.21 -20.45
N SER A 267 -46.20 -36.52 -20.56
CA SER A 267 -45.70 -37.53 -19.58
C SER A 267 -44.33 -38.12 -19.94
N LYS A 268 -43.76 -37.68 -21.07
CA LYS A 268 -42.44 -38.04 -21.63
C LYS A 268 -41.88 -36.81 -22.34
N ASP A 269 -40.71 -36.96 -22.96
CA ASP A 269 -40.14 -35.90 -23.81
C ASP A 269 -41.14 -35.40 -24.85
N ILE A 270 -41.39 -34.10 -24.82
CA ILE A 270 -42.23 -33.38 -25.79
C ILE A 270 -41.43 -32.21 -26.36
N THR A 271 -41.49 -32.03 -27.68
CA THR A 271 -40.77 -30.97 -28.38
C THR A 271 -41.72 -30.13 -29.21
N ILE A 272 -41.67 -28.81 -29.02
CA ILE A 272 -42.23 -27.84 -29.97
C ILE A 272 -41.04 -27.24 -30.71
N ASP A 273 -40.87 -27.60 -31.98
CA ASP A 273 -39.66 -27.25 -32.73
C ASP A 273 -39.64 -25.78 -33.19
N ALA A 274 -38.50 -25.36 -33.75
CA ALA A 274 -38.23 -23.96 -34.11
C ALA A 274 -39.10 -23.38 -35.24
N GLN A 275 -39.92 -24.18 -35.91
CA GLN A 275 -40.79 -23.70 -36.99
C GLN A 275 -42.16 -23.20 -36.47
N ASN A 276 -42.50 -23.52 -35.23
CA ASN A 276 -43.74 -23.08 -34.57
C ASN A 276 -43.56 -21.72 -33.87
N THR A 277 -44.66 -21.17 -33.34
CA THR A 277 -44.65 -20.14 -32.30
C THR A 277 -45.53 -20.59 -31.15
N LEU A 278 -45.23 -20.13 -29.92
CA LEU A 278 -45.99 -20.47 -28.73
C LEU A 278 -46.38 -19.20 -27.96
N THR A 279 -47.67 -18.99 -27.75
CA THR A 279 -48.18 -17.97 -26.83
C THR A 279 -49.03 -18.65 -25.76
N ILE A 280 -48.68 -18.46 -24.49
CA ILE A 280 -49.43 -18.99 -23.36
C ILE A 280 -50.12 -17.81 -22.67
N GLN A 281 -51.43 -17.73 -22.81
CA GLN A 281 -52.26 -16.71 -22.20
C GLN A 281 -52.21 -16.81 -20.67
N SER A 282 -52.47 -15.70 -19.97
CA SER A 282 -52.77 -15.70 -18.55
C SER A 282 -53.85 -16.74 -18.23
N GLY A 283 -53.54 -17.66 -17.30
CA GLY A 283 -54.40 -18.79 -16.94
C GLY A 283 -54.25 -20.05 -17.81
N GLY A 284 -53.48 -20.01 -18.90
CA GLY A 284 -53.09 -21.19 -19.68
C GLY A 284 -51.79 -21.83 -19.15
N SER A 285 -51.57 -23.11 -19.46
CA SER A 285 -50.34 -23.81 -19.02
C SER A 285 -49.76 -24.84 -19.99
N VAL A 286 -48.45 -25.07 -19.85
CA VAL A 286 -47.74 -26.27 -20.33
C VAL A 286 -47.26 -27.04 -19.13
N GLU A 287 -47.64 -28.31 -19.02
CA GLU A 287 -47.29 -29.20 -17.91
C GLU A 287 -46.59 -30.46 -18.41
N SER A 288 -45.30 -30.64 -18.08
CA SER A 288 -44.54 -31.82 -18.50
C SER A 288 -43.86 -32.52 -17.31
N GLN A 289 -44.36 -33.70 -16.95
CA GLN A 289 -43.85 -34.47 -15.81
C GLN A 289 -43.08 -35.70 -16.30
N GLY A 290 -41.86 -35.90 -15.79
CA GLY A 290 -41.04 -37.11 -15.99
C GLY A 290 -40.19 -37.13 -17.27
N GLY A 291 -40.23 -36.10 -18.11
CA GLY A 291 -39.43 -35.97 -19.34
C GLY A 291 -38.90 -34.56 -19.58
N ILE A 292 -38.30 -34.33 -20.75
CA ILE A 292 -37.77 -33.03 -21.18
C ILE A 292 -38.78 -32.31 -22.07
N PHE A 293 -39.17 -31.10 -21.69
CA PHE A 293 -39.86 -30.16 -22.56
C PHE A 293 -38.86 -29.37 -23.41
N TYR A 294 -38.77 -29.70 -24.68
CA TYR A 294 -37.92 -29.00 -25.64
C TYR A 294 -38.68 -27.82 -26.25
N LEU A 295 -38.34 -26.61 -25.80
CA LEU A 295 -38.88 -25.36 -26.32
C LEU A 295 -37.93 -24.81 -27.39
N GLY A 296 -38.20 -25.16 -28.66
CA GLY A 296 -37.36 -24.74 -29.79
C GLY A 296 -37.85 -23.49 -30.51
N CYS A 297 -39.07 -23.03 -30.23
CA CYS A 297 -39.69 -21.88 -30.91
C CYS A 297 -39.64 -20.59 -30.08
N PRO A 298 -39.82 -19.42 -30.73
CA PRO A 298 -40.14 -18.19 -30.03
C PRO A 298 -41.40 -18.35 -29.18
N ALA A 299 -41.32 -17.91 -27.92
CA ALA A 299 -42.39 -18.11 -26.94
C ALA A 299 -42.72 -16.81 -26.19
N LYS A 300 -44.02 -16.53 -26.03
CA LYS A 300 -44.54 -15.46 -25.17
C LYS A 300 -45.41 -16.08 -24.07
N ILE A 301 -44.99 -15.97 -22.82
CA ILE A 301 -45.51 -16.74 -21.71
C ILE A 301 -46.10 -15.76 -20.69
N TYR A 302 -47.42 -15.64 -20.66
CA TYR A 302 -48.19 -14.87 -19.66
C TYR A 302 -48.85 -15.79 -18.64
N GLY A 303 -49.07 -17.07 -18.99
CA GLY A 303 -49.46 -18.15 -18.09
C GLY A 303 -48.25 -18.87 -17.49
N SER A 304 -48.23 -20.21 -17.56
CA SER A 304 -47.16 -20.98 -16.91
C SER A 304 -46.61 -22.14 -17.75
N ILE A 305 -45.32 -22.41 -17.56
CA ILE A 305 -44.67 -23.66 -17.97
C ILE A 305 -44.16 -24.33 -16.71
N ASN A 306 -44.74 -25.48 -16.35
CA ASN A 306 -44.32 -26.30 -15.22
C ASN A 306 -43.80 -27.63 -15.75
N ALA A 307 -42.50 -27.87 -15.67
CA ALA A 307 -41.89 -29.07 -16.23
C ALA A 307 -40.87 -29.72 -15.29
N THR A 308 -40.55 -31.00 -15.49
CA THR A 308 -39.38 -31.60 -14.82
C THR A 308 -38.10 -30.97 -15.35
N ASN A 309 -37.95 -30.94 -16.68
CA ASN A 309 -36.83 -30.31 -17.37
C ASN A 309 -37.33 -29.44 -18.52
N VAL A 310 -36.79 -28.22 -18.66
CA VAL A 310 -37.00 -27.34 -19.83
C VAL A 310 -35.69 -27.22 -20.59
N LYS A 311 -35.73 -27.44 -21.91
CA LYS A 311 -34.54 -27.37 -22.76
C LYS A 311 -34.76 -26.54 -24.02
N VAL A 312 -34.18 -25.36 -24.04
CA VAL A 312 -34.06 -24.47 -25.20
C VAL A 312 -32.69 -24.74 -25.85
N ASN A 313 -32.64 -25.60 -26.87
CA ASN A 313 -31.39 -26.01 -27.52
C ASN A 313 -31.54 -26.22 -29.03
N ILE A 314 -32.61 -25.70 -29.62
CA ILE A 314 -32.95 -25.88 -31.02
C ILE A 314 -33.26 -24.49 -31.56
N GLY A 315 -32.55 -24.06 -32.60
CA GLY A 315 -32.64 -22.70 -33.12
C GLY A 315 -31.99 -21.67 -32.18
N THR A 316 -32.46 -20.41 -32.30
CA THR A 316 -32.04 -19.28 -31.45
C THR A 316 -33.28 -18.50 -30.98
N PRO A 317 -34.19 -19.13 -30.21
CA PRO A 317 -35.49 -18.55 -29.95
C PRO A 317 -35.42 -17.38 -28.97
N GLU A 318 -36.36 -16.45 -29.15
CA GLU A 318 -36.70 -15.42 -28.17
C GLU A 318 -37.76 -15.97 -27.21
N ILE A 319 -37.45 -15.98 -25.92
CA ILE A 319 -38.35 -16.42 -24.85
C ILE A 319 -38.70 -15.20 -24.01
N TYR A 320 -39.96 -14.77 -24.09
CA TYR A 320 -40.51 -13.68 -23.30
C TYR A 320 -41.41 -14.25 -22.20
N ILE A 321 -41.06 -14.00 -20.95
CA ILE A 321 -41.87 -14.32 -19.76
C ILE A 321 -42.48 -13.00 -19.30
N GLY A 322 -43.77 -12.82 -19.51
CA GLY A 322 -44.49 -11.61 -19.12
C GLY A 322 -44.63 -11.46 -17.61
N GLU A 323 -45.16 -10.33 -17.14
CA GLU A 323 -45.25 -9.99 -15.70
C GLU A 323 -45.94 -11.06 -14.84
N ASN A 324 -47.00 -11.68 -15.36
CA ASN A 324 -47.72 -12.78 -14.69
C ASN A 324 -47.25 -14.18 -15.12
N GLY A 325 -46.29 -14.23 -16.04
CA GLY A 325 -45.76 -15.42 -16.65
C GLY A 325 -44.78 -16.17 -15.76
N SER A 326 -44.66 -17.49 -15.94
CA SER A 326 -43.61 -18.25 -15.29
C SER A 326 -43.08 -19.43 -16.10
N ILE A 327 -41.79 -19.70 -15.94
CA ILE A 327 -41.15 -20.97 -16.31
C ILE A 327 -40.58 -21.58 -15.03
N LYS A 328 -41.10 -22.75 -14.66
CA LYS A 328 -40.71 -23.50 -13.47
C LYS A 328 -40.29 -24.91 -13.86
N ALA A 329 -38.99 -25.18 -13.82
CA ALA A 329 -38.45 -26.52 -13.95
C ALA A 329 -38.16 -27.11 -12.56
N THR A 330 -38.52 -28.36 -12.28
CA THR A 330 -38.17 -28.95 -10.97
C THR A 330 -36.71 -29.39 -10.90
N GLU A 331 -36.12 -29.81 -12.03
CA GLU A 331 -34.74 -30.25 -12.13
C GLU A 331 -33.90 -29.23 -12.91
N THR A 332 -33.94 -29.21 -14.24
CA THR A 332 -33.04 -28.37 -15.06
C THR A 332 -33.80 -27.44 -16.01
N GLY A 333 -33.41 -26.16 -16.02
CA GLY A 333 -33.75 -25.19 -17.07
C GLY A 333 -32.51 -24.89 -17.92
N TYR A 334 -32.41 -25.52 -19.09
CA TYR A 334 -31.28 -25.39 -20.01
C TYR A 334 -31.61 -24.43 -21.16
N PHE A 335 -30.84 -23.36 -21.29
CA PHE A 335 -30.99 -22.33 -22.32
C PHE A 335 -29.68 -22.15 -23.10
N ASN A 336 -29.67 -22.58 -24.36
CA ASN A 336 -28.53 -22.46 -25.25
C ASN A 336 -28.84 -21.61 -26.47
N SER A 337 -27.99 -20.61 -26.74
CA SER A 337 -28.07 -19.72 -27.90
C SER A 337 -29.42 -19.00 -28.01
N ALA A 338 -30.05 -18.70 -26.88
CA ALA A 338 -31.37 -18.09 -26.78
C ALA A 338 -31.29 -16.62 -26.33
N GLN A 339 -32.41 -15.90 -26.49
CA GLN A 339 -32.64 -14.61 -25.84
C GLN A 339 -33.78 -14.77 -24.84
N VAL A 340 -33.52 -14.52 -23.55
CA VAL A 340 -34.51 -14.68 -22.49
C VAL A 340 -34.82 -13.31 -21.90
N PHE A 341 -36.10 -12.92 -21.97
CA PHE A 341 -36.64 -11.68 -21.42
C PHE A 341 -37.57 -12.03 -20.27
N ASN A 342 -37.09 -11.94 -19.04
CA ASN A 342 -37.83 -12.32 -17.85
C ASN A 342 -38.43 -11.11 -17.13
N TYR A 343 -39.73 -10.91 -17.28
CA TYR A 343 -40.54 -9.93 -16.54
C TYR A 343 -41.40 -10.61 -15.46
N GLY A 344 -41.50 -11.93 -15.47
CA GLY A 344 -42.22 -12.73 -14.49
C GLY A 344 -41.27 -13.56 -13.61
N VAL A 345 -41.49 -14.87 -13.57
CA VAL A 345 -40.69 -15.79 -12.75
C VAL A 345 -39.97 -16.83 -13.59
N LEU A 346 -38.66 -16.94 -13.41
CA LEU A 346 -37.86 -18.04 -13.93
C LEU A 346 -37.25 -18.82 -12.76
N SER A 347 -37.56 -20.10 -12.63
CA SER A 347 -37.02 -20.96 -11.57
C SER A 347 -36.67 -22.34 -12.10
N ALA A 348 -35.54 -22.88 -11.67
CA ALA A 348 -35.18 -24.28 -11.90
C ALA A 348 -34.31 -24.80 -10.76
N GLY A 349 -34.35 -26.10 -10.43
CA GLY A 349 -33.34 -26.69 -9.54
C GLY A 349 -31.92 -26.34 -9.97
N LYS A 350 -31.64 -26.41 -11.28
CA LYS A 350 -30.43 -25.89 -11.92
C LYS A 350 -30.77 -25.09 -13.18
N LEU A 351 -30.27 -23.86 -13.28
CA LEU A 351 -30.33 -23.07 -14.51
C LEU A 351 -29.00 -23.15 -15.27
N GLU A 352 -29.04 -23.42 -16.57
CA GLU A 352 -27.87 -23.44 -17.43
C GLU A 352 -28.03 -22.47 -18.59
N PHE A 353 -27.26 -21.39 -18.59
CA PHE A 353 -27.22 -20.40 -19.66
C PHE A 353 -25.95 -20.57 -20.48
N ILE A 354 -26.08 -21.06 -21.71
CA ILE A 354 -24.96 -21.31 -22.64
C ILE A 354 -25.09 -20.40 -23.86
N LYS A 355 -24.17 -19.44 -24.04
CA LYS A 355 -24.25 -18.44 -25.14
C LYS A 355 -25.61 -17.73 -25.21
N THR A 356 -26.22 -17.50 -24.05
CA THR A 356 -27.57 -16.95 -23.93
C THR A 356 -27.47 -15.50 -23.46
N THR A 357 -28.34 -14.65 -24.00
CA THR A 357 -28.55 -13.29 -23.50
C THR A 357 -29.77 -13.29 -22.61
N VAL A 358 -29.64 -12.81 -21.38
CA VAL A 358 -30.73 -12.73 -20.41
C VAL A 358 -30.93 -11.29 -19.99
N LEU A 359 -32.16 -10.79 -20.12
CA LEU A 359 -32.63 -9.58 -19.44
C LEU A 359 -33.58 -10.01 -18.34
N ASN A 360 -33.16 -9.89 -17.08
CA ASN A 360 -34.02 -10.16 -15.93
C ASN A 360 -34.52 -8.84 -15.35
N LYS A 361 -35.84 -8.64 -15.34
CA LYS A 361 -36.52 -7.46 -14.79
C LYS A 361 -37.36 -7.79 -13.56
N SER A 362 -37.37 -9.05 -13.15
CA SER A 362 -38.20 -9.58 -12.06
C SER A 362 -37.45 -10.70 -11.35
N TYR A 363 -37.99 -11.90 -11.21
CA TYR A 363 -37.44 -12.93 -10.33
C TYR A 363 -36.76 -14.09 -11.09
N ILE A 364 -35.49 -14.33 -10.79
CA ILE A 364 -34.85 -15.63 -10.92
C ILE A 364 -34.71 -16.20 -9.50
N GLU A 365 -35.50 -17.21 -9.16
CA GLU A 365 -35.62 -17.68 -7.76
C GLU A 365 -35.73 -19.20 -7.66
N ASN A 366 -35.69 -19.72 -6.44
CA ASN A 366 -35.80 -21.15 -6.13
C ASN A 366 -34.82 -22.01 -6.93
N CYS A 367 -33.60 -21.51 -7.14
CA CYS A 367 -32.53 -22.20 -7.83
C CYS A 367 -31.51 -22.75 -6.83
N GLU A 368 -31.06 -23.99 -7.02
CA GLU A 368 -29.88 -24.48 -6.31
C GLU A 368 -28.63 -23.94 -7.02
N ASP A 369 -28.47 -24.28 -8.30
CA ASP A 369 -27.28 -23.93 -9.08
C ASP A 369 -27.61 -23.07 -10.32
N ILE A 370 -26.70 -22.16 -10.67
CA ILE A 370 -26.75 -21.38 -11.91
C ILE A 370 -25.43 -21.54 -12.65
N LEU A 371 -25.47 -21.94 -13.92
CA LEU A 371 -24.30 -22.02 -14.78
C LEU A 371 -24.34 -20.93 -15.87
N ILE A 372 -23.30 -20.11 -15.93
CA ILE A 372 -23.12 -19.09 -16.97
C ILE A 372 -21.90 -19.47 -17.83
N ASN A 373 -22.14 -19.83 -19.09
CA ASN A 373 -21.08 -20.21 -20.02
C ASN A 373 -21.17 -19.39 -21.32
N GLY A 374 -20.28 -18.41 -21.47
CA GLY A 374 -20.28 -17.47 -22.59
C GLY A 374 -21.57 -16.67 -22.73
N SER A 375 -22.32 -16.49 -21.64
CA SER A 375 -23.62 -15.84 -21.58
C SER A 375 -23.53 -14.47 -20.92
N GLN A 376 -24.41 -13.55 -21.33
CA GLN A 376 -24.55 -12.22 -20.75
C GLN A 376 -25.87 -12.13 -19.99
N ILE A 377 -25.80 -11.81 -18.71
CA ILE A 377 -26.97 -11.57 -17.87
C ILE A 377 -27.00 -10.08 -17.49
N SER A 378 -28.04 -9.39 -17.93
CA SER A 378 -28.41 -8.04 -17.48
C SER A 378 -29.53 -8.16 -16.45
N ASN A 379 -29.22 -7.94 -15.19
CA ASN A 379 -30.14 -8.05 -14.06
C ASN A 379 -30.59 -6.66 -13.57
N TYR A 380 -31.91 -6.47 -13.51
CA TYR A 380 -32.62 -5.32 -12.95
C TYR A 380 -33.55 -5.71 -11.79
N GLY A 381 -33.74 -7.02 -11.57
CA GLY A 381 -34.59 -7.56 -10.52
C GLY A 381 -33.79 -8.37 -9.51
N ASP A 382 -34.37 -9.48 -9.06
CA ASP A 382 -33.79 -10.34 -8.04
C ASP A 382 -33.32 -11.66 -8.65
N VAL A 383 -32.08 -12.04 -8.34
CA VAL A 383 -31.51 -13.37 -8.61
C VAL A 383 -31.15 -14.03 -7.29
N LYS A 384 -31.78 -15.15 -6.97
CA LYS A 384 -31.59 -15.90 -5.72
C LYS A 384 -31.26 -17.36 -5.98
N PHE A 385 -30.18 -17.85 -5.38
CA PHE A 385 -29.75 -19.24 -5.48
C PHE A 385 -29.14 -19.76 -4.16
N ASN A 386 -29.25 -21.06 -3.89
CA ASN A 386 -28.80 -21.64 -2.62
C ASN A 386 -27.43 -22.33 -2.71
N GLY A 387 -27.08 -22.88 -3.86
CA GLY A 387 -25.84 -23.59 -4.14
C GLY A 387 -24.82 -22.68 -4.81
N THR A 388 -24.40 -23.05 -6.02
CA THR A 388 -23.31 -22.38 -6.74
C THR A 388 -23.78 -21.66 -8.00
N LEU A 389 -23.39 -20.40 -8.15
CA LEU A 389 -23.31 -19.73 -9.44
C LEU A 389 -21.93 -19.98 -10.04
N ALA A 390 -21.84 -20.90 -10.99
CA ALA A 390 -20.61 -21.26 -11.66
C ALA A 390 -20.48 -20.52 -13.00
N THR A 391 -19.29 -20.01 -13.29
CA THR A 391 -18.96 -19.43 -14.58
C THR A 391 -17.94 -20.27 -15.33
N ASN A 392 -17.99 -20.24 -16.66
CA ASN A 392 -16.94 -20.80 -17.51
C ASN A 392 -16.66 -19.82 -18.64
N ASN A 393 -15.55 -19.08 -18.53
CA ASN A 393 -15.23 -17.98 -19.43
C ASN A 393 -13.92 -18.22 -20.21
N ASN A 394 -13.88 -19.28 -21.00
CA ASN A 394 -12.73 -19.52 -21.90
C ASN A 394 -12.64 -18.49 -23.05
N THR A 395 -13.66 -17.64 -23.25
CA THR A 395 -13.81 -16.75 -24.42
C THR A 395 -13.82 -15.26 -24.09
N GLY A 396 -13.84 -14.87 -22.81
CA GLY A 396 -13.98 -13.47 -22.38
C GLY A 396 -15.39 -12.89 -22.51
N THR A 397 -16.39 -13.69 -22.87
CA THR A 397 -17.75 -13.23 -23.22
C THR A 397 -18.79 -13.44 -22.13
N ALA A 398 -18.47 -14.14 -21.03
CA ALA A 398 -19.39 -14.28 -19.91
C ALA A 398 -19.41 -13.00 -19.06
N SER A 399 -20.60 -12.47 -18.79
CA SER A 399 -20.76 -11.28 -17.94
C SER A 399 -22.03 -11.31 -17.10
N PHE A 400 -21.94 -10.73 -15.90
CA PHE A 400 -23.08 -10.47 -15.04
C PHE A 400 -23.13 -8.98 -14.71
N ILE A 401 -24.19 -8.32 -15.17
CA ILE A 401 -24.41 -6.89 -15.02
C ILE A 401 -25.59 -6.73 -14.07
N ASN A 402 -25.32 -6.38 -12.82
CA ASN A 402 -26.32 -6.13 -11.80
C ASN A 402 -26.54 -4.62 -11.72
N HIS A 403 -27.63 -4.12 -12.29
CA HIS A 403 -27.85 -2.69 -12.47
C HIS A 403 -29.03 -2.17 -11.63
N TYR A 404 -28.98 -0.89 -11.27
CA TYR A 404 -30.02 -0.22 -10.48
C TYR A 404 -30.22 -0.89 -9.10
N GLN A 405 -31.44 -0.96 -8.58
CA GLN A 405 -31.78 -1.61 -7.30
C GLN A 405 -31.79 -3.15 -7.37
N ALA A 406 -31.12 -3.76 -8.36
CA ALA A 406 -31.09 -5.19 -8.55
C ALA A 406 -30.29 -5.91 -7.47
N THR A 407 -30.72 -7.13 -7.13
CA THR A 407 -30.07 -7.97 -6.13
C THR A 407 -29.60 -9.29 -6.73
N LEU A 408 -28.37 -9.67 -6.43
CA LEU A 408 -27.87 -11.04 -6.55
C LEU A 408 -27.60 -11.58 -5.14
N ALA A 409 -28.31 -12.63 -4.73
CA ALA A 409 -28.12 -13.25 -3.42
C ALA A 409 -27.94 -14.77 -3.53
N GLY A 410 -26.99 -15.33 -2.79
CA GLY A 410 -26.80 -16.77 -2.72
C GLY A 410 -25.59 -17.23 -1.90
N SER A 411 -25.19 -18.50 -2.06
CA SER A 411 -24.07 -19.06 -1.30
C SER A 411 -22.74 -18.78 -1.97
N THR A 412 -22.44 -19.42 -3.11
CA THR A 412 -21.09 -19.38 -3.69
C THR A 412 -21.12 -18.94 -5.13
N TRP A 413 -20.35 -17.90 -5.47
CA TRP A 413 -19.91 -17.66 -6.84
C TRP A 413 -18.60 -18.40 -7.09
N ASN A 414 -18.51 -19.13 -8.20
CA ASN A 414 -17.31 -19.90 -8.53
C ASN A 414 -16.83 -19.64 -9.97
N ASN A 415 -15.51 -19.48 -10.12
CA ASN A 415 -14.78 -19.18 -11.34
C ASN A 415 -15.02 -17.74 -11.89
N GLY A 416 -14.29 -17.33 -12.93
CA GLY A 416 -14.30 -15.95 -13.39
C GLY A 416 -15.20 -15.60 -14.58
N ALA A 417 -15.86 -14.45 -14.44
CA ALA A 417 -16.56 -13.70 -15.48
C ALA A 417 -16.42 -12.19 -15.18
N SER A 418 -16.73 -11.35 -16.16
CA SER A 418 -16.79 -9.90 -15.93
C SER A 418 -18.04 -9.54 -15.12
N VAL A 419 -17.88 -8.83 -14.02
CA VAL A 419 -18.97 -8.49 -13.10
C VAL A 419 -19.06 -6.97 -12.96
N TYR A 420 -20.22 -6.42 -13.32
CA TYR A 420 -20.50 -4.99 -13.22
C TYR A 420 -21.67 -4.80 -12.27
N ASN A 421 -21.45 -4.16 -11.13
CA ASN A 421 -22.44 -4.01 -10.07
C ASN A 421 -22.71 -2.55 -9.73
N ASP A 422 -23.92 -2.08 -10.02
CA ASP A 422 -24.54 -0.85 -9.51
C ASP A 422 -25.58 -1.13 -8.40
N GLY A 423 -25.87 -2.41 -8.12
CA GLY A 423 -26.85 -2.84 -7.13
C GLY A 423 -26.23 -3.55 -5.94
N LEU A 424 -26.93 -4.56 -5.42
CA LEU A 424 -26.49 -5.36 -4.28
C LEU A 424 -26.08 -6.77 -4.70
N VAL A 425 -24.84 -7.17 -4.38
CA VAL A 425 -24.39 -8.56 -4.44
C VAL A 425 -24.15 -9.06 -3.02
N GLN A 426 -24.89 -10.08 -2.58
CA GLN A 426 -24.78 -10.66 -1.24
C GLN A 426 -24.51 -12.17 -1.30
N LEU A 427 -23.29 -12.58 -0.98
CA LEU A 427 -22.83 -13.97 -1.12
C LEU A 427 -22.14 -14.45 0.16
N THR A 428 -22.07 -15.77 0.35
CA THR A 428 -21.17 -16.35 1.37
C THR A 428 -19.73 -16.28 0.87
N ASP A 429 -19.49 -16.79 -0.35
CA ASP A 429 -18.18 -16.83 -0.99
C ASP A 429 -18.23 -16.29 -2.41
N PHE A 430 -17.21 -15.53 -2.80
CA PHE A 430 -17.04 -15.03 -4.15
C PHE A 430 -15.68 -15.39 -4.73
N TYR A 431 -15.65 -16.46 -5.53
CA TYR A 431 -14.43 -16.98 -6.15
C TYR A 431 -14.29 -16.55 -7.61
N ASN A 432 -13.84 -15.33 -7.87
CA ASN A 432 -13.56 -14.85 -9.24
C ASN A 432 -12.05 -14.84 -9.51
N THR A 433 -11.52 -16.02 -9.82
CA THR A 433 -10.08 -16.29 -9.94
C THR A 433 -9.55 -16.32 -11.37
N ALA A 434 -10.41 -16.08 -12.37
CA ALA A 434 -10.08 -16.16 -13.80
C ALA A 434 -10.18 -14.78 -14.49
N VAL A 435 -10.37 -14.77 -15.82
CA VAL A 435 -10.41 -13.55 -16.65
C VAL A 435 -11.74 -12.81 -16.49
N GLY A 436 -11.67 -11.51 -16.27
CA GLY A 436 -12.82 -10.60 -16.21
C GLY A 436 -12.54 -9.43 -15.28
N ASP A 437 -13.16 -8.28 -15.56
CA ASP A 437 -13.07 -7.12 -14.68
C ASP A 437 -14.21 -7.15 -13.67
N ILE A 438 -13.91 -6.84 -12.41
CA ILE A 438 -14.92 -6.55 -11.40
C ILE A 438 -15.01 -5.04 -11.26
N TYR A 439 -16.14 -4.48 -11.67
CA TYR A 439 -16.46 -3.08 -11.48
C TYR A 439 -17.61 -2.98 -10.49
N ASN A 440 -17.36 -2.38 -9.33
CA ASN A 440 -18.38 -2.18 -8.31
C ASN A 440 -18.53 -0.68 -8.01
N SER A 441 -19.73 -0.17 -8.18
CA SER A 441 -20.14 1.19 -7.82
C SER A 441 -21.25 1.21 -6.77
N CYS A 442 -21.54 0.04 -6.19
CA CYS A 442 -22.42 -0.06 -5.05
C CYS A 442 -21.89 -1.10 -4.05
N ALA A 443 -22.58 -2.21 -3.77
CA ALA A 443 -22.22 -3.05 -2.62
C ALA A 443 -21.98 -4.54 -2.95
N PHE A 444 -20.86 -5.04 -2.45
CA PHE A 444 -20.62 -6.46 -2.21
C PHE A 444 -20.66 -6.75 -0.71
N ILE A 445 -21.59 -7.59 -0.29
CA ILE A 445 -21.69 -8.16 1.06
C ILE A 445 -21.23 -9.62 0.99
N ILE A 446 -20.09 -9.94 1.61
CA ILE A 446 -19.42 -11.24 1.52
C ILE A 446 -19.16 -11.79 2.92
N ARG A 447 -19.77 -12.94 3.23
CA ARG A 447 -19.79 -13.47 4.61
C ARG A 447 -18.54 -14.22 5.01
N ASN A 448 -17.77 -14.74 4.04
CA ASN A 448 -16.59 -15.55 4.31
C ASN A 448 -15.38 -15.14 3.46
N GLU A 449 -15.35 -15.47 2.16
CA GLU A 449 -14.19 -15.20 1.32
C GLU A 449 -14.52 -14.45 0.02
N PHE A 450 -13.77 -13.37 -0.27
CA PHE A 450 -13.80 -12.66 -1.55
C PHE A 450 -12.46 -12.80 -2.27
N THR A 451 -12.49 -13.27 -3.53
CA THR A 451 -11.31 -13.34 -4.37
C THR A 451 -11.53 -12.59 -5.69
N PHE A 452 -10.47 -11.91 -6.13
CA PHE A 452 -10.49 -11.10 -7.34
C PHE A 452 -9.14 -11.14 -8.06
N VAL A 453 -9.13 -10.64 -9.29
CA VAL A 453 -7.91 -10.39 -10.09
C VAL A 453 -7.80 -8.89 -10.40
N ASN A 454 -8.76 -8.36 -11.17
CA ASN A 454 -8.89 -6.94 -11.48
C ASN A 454 -10.08 -6.35 -10.72
N LEU A 455 -9.86 -5.23 -10.02
CA LEU A 455 -10.89 -4.61 -9.21
C LEU A 455 -10.95 -3.09 -9.44
N ILE A 456 -12.12 -2.59 -9.79
CA ILE A 456 -12.42 -1.16 -9.83
C ILE A 456 -13.57 -0.91 -8.87
N LEU A 457 -13.31 -0.08 -7.87
CA LEU A 457 -14.32 0.45 -6.97
C LEU A 457 -14.54 1.93 -7.30
N ASP A 458 -15.80 2.32 -7.51
CA ASP A 458 -16.20 3.68 -7.84
C ASP A 458 -17.46 4.06 -7.04
N ASN A 459 -17.28 4.59 -5.82
CA ASN A 459 -18.29 4.59 -4.76
C ASN A 459 -18.72 3.17 -4.33
N GLY A 460 -17.87 2.17 -4.60
CA GLY A 460 -18.14 0.78 -4.29
C GLY A 460 -17.61 0.37 -2.90
N SER A 461 -18.36 -0.47 -2.20
CA SER A 461 -17.97 -1.12 -0.94
C SER A 461 -17.84 -2.63 -1.07
N ILE A 462 -16.84 -3.19 -0.38
CA ILE A 462 -16.70 -4.63 -0.12
C ILE A 462 -16.65 -4.81 1.40
N THR A 463 -17.70 -5.41 1.96
CA THR A 463 -17.90 -5.64 3.40
C THR A 463 -18.53 -7.01 3.64
N SER A 464 -18.68 -7.41 4.90
CA SER A 464 -19.58 -8.49 5.33
C SER A 464 -20.92 -7.90 5.80
N ASP A 465 -21.77 -8.73 6.43
CA ASP A 465 -23.11 -8.35 6.88
C ASP A 465 -23.12 -7.16 7.85
N TRP A 466 -24.22 -6.43 7.90
CA TRP A 466 -24.46 -5.36 8.88
C TRP A 466 -24.64 -5.96 10.29
N SER A 467 -23.85 -5.49 11.25
CA SER A 467 -23.99 -5.86 12.66
C SER A 467 -24.87 -4.84 13.39
N GLN A 468 -26.03 -5.26 13.87
CA GLN A 468 -26.89 -4.42 14.71
C GLN A 468 -26.22 -4.10 16.06
N THR A 469 -25.42 -5.03 16.60
CA THR A 469 -24.75 -4.86 17.90
C THR A 469 -23.61 -3.86 17.82
N ALA A 470 -22.80 -3.94 16.77
CA ALA A 470 -21.68 -3.02 16.56
C ALA A 470 -22.13 -1.72 15.86
N ASN A 471 -23.34 -1.72 15.28
CA ASN A 471 -23.88 -0.63 14.49
C ASN A 471 -22.96 -0.23 13.32
N GLU A 472 -22.40 -1.23 12.65
CA GLU A 472 -21.50 -1.06 11.51
C GLU A 472 -21.57 -2.26 10.54
N TRP A 473 -21.10 -2.02 9.32
CA TRP A 473 -20.79 -3.09 8.37
C TRP A 473 -19.58 -3.88 8.83
N LEU A 474 -19.68 -5.19 8.96
CA LEU A 474 -18.57 -6.03 9.41
C LEU A 474 -17.49 -6.15 8.31
N PRO A 475 -16.22 -6.40 8.67
CA PRO A 475 -15.20 -6.77 7.70
C PRO A 475 -15.51 -8.13 7.04
N VAL A 476 -15.12 -8.29 5.77
CA VAL A 476 -15.05 -9.63 5.14
C VAL A 476 -13.98 -10.44 5.87
N PRO A 477 -14.26 -11.67 6.35
CA PRO A 477 -13.27 -12.44 7.09
C PRO A 477 -11.96 -12.68 6.34
N THR A 478 -12.03 -12.94 5.03
CA THR A 478 -10.84 -13.05 4.18
C THR A 478 -11.07 -12.47 2.79
N ILE A 479 -10.14 -11.63 2.36
CA ILE A 479 -10.02 -11.18 0.98
C ILE A 479 -8.68 -11.67 0.42
N THR A 480 -8.73 -12.45 -0.66
CA THR A 480 -7.53 -13.05 -1.27
C THR A 480 -7.41 -12.69 -2.74
N CYS A 481 -6.25 -12.15 -3.16
CA CYS A 481 -5.87 -12.16 -4.57
C CYS A 481 -4.60 -12.99 -4.75
N ASN A 482 -4.70 -14.14 -5.41
CA ASN A 482 -3.53 -14.98 -5.73
C ASN A 482 -2.87 -14.61 -7.07
N GLN A 483 -3.34 -13.57 -7.75
CA GLN A 483 -2.76 -13.04 -9.00
C GLN A 483 -2.07 -11.70 -8.74
N LYS A 484 -1.51 -11.09 -9.79
CA LYS A 484 -1.02 -9.70 -9.71
C LYS A 484 -2.22 -8.78 -9.55
N VAL A 485 -2.22 -7.93 -8.52
CA VAL A 485 -3.30 -6.96 -8.30
C VAL A 485 -3.06 -5.68 -9.10
N ASP A 486 -4.08 -5.23 -9.83
CA ASP A 486 -4.26 -3.84 -10.23
C ASP A 486 -5.66 -3.38 -9.77
N ALA A 487 -5.71 -2.71 -8.62
CA ALA A 487 -6.95 -2.25 -8.01
C ALA A 487 -7.04 -0.72 -8.01
N LYS A 488 -8.17 -0.20 -8.48
CA LYS A 488 -8.44 1.24 -8.58
C LYS A 488 -9.64 1.60 -7.70
N MET A 489 -9.46 2.58 -6.82
CA MET A 489 -10.48 3.01 -5.87
C MET A 489 -10.78 4.49 -6.07
N ARG A 490 -12.05 4.84 -6.24
CA ARG A 490 -12.52 6.20 -6.54
C ARG A 490 -13.71 6.58 -5.66
N ASN A 491 -13.95 7.87 -5.48
CA ASN A 491 -15.22 8.40 -5.01
C ASN A 491 -15.75 7.74 -3.72
N SER A 492 -14.98 7.76 -2.62
CA SER A 492 -15.38 7.15 -1.34
C SER A 492 -15.57 5.63 -1.40
N SER A 493 -14.70 4.93 -2.13
CA SER A 493 -14.71 3.46 -2.17
C SER A 493 -14.05 2.85 -0.93
N ILE A 494 -14.45 1.63 -0.56
CA ILE A 494 -13.88 0.94 0.60
C ILE A 494 -13.72 -0.56 0.43
N ILE A 495 -12.59 -1.07 0.91
CA ILE A 495 -12.35 -2.49 1.19
C ILE A 495 -12.22 -2.63 2.71
N LYS A 496 -13.13 -3.40 3.35
CA LYS A 496 -13.11 -3.69 4.80
C LYS A 496 -12.93 -5.20 5.01
N ALA A 497 -11.82 -5.63 5.63
CA ALA A 497 -11.52 -7.06 5.79
C ALA A 497 -10.77 -7.41 7.09
N ASP A 498 -10.93 -8.61 7.61
CA ASP A 498 -10.07 -9.07 8.71
C ASP A 498 -8.70 -9.47 8.16
N ASN A 499 -8.68 -10.34 7.14
CA ASN A 499 -7.44 -10.79 6.50
C ASN A 499 -7.39 -10.32 5.04
N PHE A 500 -6.39 -9.52 4.68
CA PHE A 500 -6.14 -9.12 3.30
C PHE A 500 -4.87 -9.77 2.77
N ILE A 501 -5.03 -10.74 1.88
CA ILE A 501 -3.98 -11.65 1.43
C ILE A 501 -3.64 -11.38 -0.03
N LEU A 502 -2.41 -10.91 -0.28
CA LEU A 502 -1.89 -10.69 -1.62
C LEU A 502 -0.82 -11.74 -1.95
N GLY A 503 -1.16 -12.59 -2.92
CA GLY A 503 -0.40 -13.76 -3.32
C GLY A 503 0.76 -13.42 -4.24
N ASN A 504 0.47 -13.11 -5.51
CA ASN A 504 1.49 -12.83 -6.53
C ASN A 504 1.82 -11.34 -6.60
N ALA A 505 2.91 -10.98 -7.28
CA ALA A 505 3.41 -9.59 -7.36
C ALA A 505 3.97 -9.27 -8.77
N PRO A 506 4.08 -7.98 -9.18
CA PRO A 506 3.78 -6.78 -8.40
C PRO A 506 2.29 -6.59 -8.13
N ASN A 507 1.98 -5.91 -7.03
CA ASN A 507 0.63 -5.49 -6.66
C ASN A 507 0.57 -3.97 -6.67
N ASN A 508 -0.49 -3.41 -7.25
CA ASN A 508 -0.74 -1.98 -7.27
C ASN A 508 -2.19 -1.71 -6.83
N ILE A 509 -2.34 -0.97 -5.73
CA ILE A 509 -3.63 -0.48 -5.27
C ILE A 509 -3.55 1.04 -5.18
N VAL A 510 -4.41 1.72 -5.92
CA VAL A 510 -4.35 3.18 -6.08
C VAL A 510 -5.71 3.82 -5.83
N GLY A 511 -5.73 4.79 -4.91
CA GLY A 511 -6.80 5.77 -4.81
C GLY A 511 -6.65 6.81 -5.92
N GLU A 512 -7.66 6.99 -6.74
CA GLU A 512 -7.66 7.94 -7.86
C GLU A 512 -8.53 9.17 -7.52
N GLN A 513 -9.06 9.84 -8.53
CA GLN A 513 -9.87 11.06 -8.41
C GLN A 513 -11.11 10.91 -7.50
N GLY A 514 -11.55 12.04 -6.95
CA GLY A 514 -12.80 12.15 -6.19
C GLY A 514 -12.59 12.22 -4.68
N GLU A 515 -13.63 11.87 -3.93
CA GLU A 515 -13.52 11.76 -2.47
C GLU A 515 -12.61 10.57 -2.08
N ILE A 516 -11.87 10.74 -0.98
CA ILE A 516 -10.86 9.79 -0.52
C ILE A 516 -11.44 8.38 -0.33
N SER A 517 -10.72 7.36 -0.77
CA SER A 517 -11.09 5.96 -0.57
C SER A 517 -10.36 5.35 0.62
N MET A 518 -10.75 4.15 1.06
CA MET A 518 -10.17 3.49 2.23
C MET A 518 -9.91 2.00 2.04
N ILE A 519 -8.77 1.54 2.53
CA ILE A 519 -8.55 0.12 2.84
C ILE A 519 -8.47 0.02 4.35
N LYS A 520 -9.36 -0.76 4.96
CA LYS A 520 -9.45 -0.97 6.40
C LYS A 520 -9.34 -2.44 6.71
N ILE A 521 -8.21 -2.85 7.29
CA ILE A 521 -7.90 -4.26 7.47
C ILE A 521 -7.38 -4.58 8.87
N ARG A 522 -7.64 -5.77 9.41
CA ARG A 522 -6.94 -6.19 10.64
C ARG A 522 -5.52 -6.66 10.32
N GLN A 523 -5.36 -7.48 9.29
CA GLN A 523 -4.08 -8.10 8.95
C GLN A 523 -3.77 -8.03 7.46
N LEU A 524 -2.55 -7.61 7.11
CA LEU A 524 -2.00 -7.72 5.76
C LEU A 524 -1.07 -8.94 5.67
N THR A 525 -1.29 -9.80 4.67
CA THR A 525 -0.39 -10.91 4.34
C THR A 525 0.12 -10.79 2.92
N LEU A 526 1.44 -10.66 2.76
CA LEU A 526 2.12 -10.72 1.46
C LEU A 526 2.82 -12.07 1.32
N LYS A 527 2.37 -12.95 0.41
CA LYS A 527 2.93 -14.32 0.28
C LYS A 527 4.24 -14.38 -0.50
N ASN A 528 4.57 -13.34 -1.25
CA ASN A 528 5.77 -13.28 -2.10
C ASN A 528 6.59 -12.01 -1.83
N ASN A 529 7.85 -12.02 -2.27
CA ASN A 529 8.81 -10.92 -2.05
C ASN A 529 8.73 -9.80 -3.12
N GLY A 530 7.79 -9.86 -4.06
CA GLY A 530 7.66 -8.81 -5.08
C GLY A 530 6.97 -7.54 -4.52
N LYS A 531 7.23 -6.40 -5.16
CA LYS A 531 6.76 -5.08 -4.71
C LYS A 531 5.22 -5.00 -4.64
N THR A 532 4.71 -4.47 -3.54
CA THR A 532 3.30 -4.09 -3.35
C THR A 532 3.22 -2.59 -3.09
N SER A 533 2.53 -1.84 -3.95
CA SER A 533 2.31 -0.40 -3.77
C SER A 533 0.87 -0.08 -3.36
N ILE A 534 0.72 0.75 -2.33
CA ILE A 534 -0.57 1.32 -1.89
C ILE A 534 -0.42 2.84 -1.87
N SER A 535 -1.18 3.54 -2.74
CA SER A 535 -0.89 4.94 -3.04
C SER A 535 -2.12 5.76 -3.45
N GLY A 536 -1.92 7.06 -3.66
CA GLY A 536 -2.94 7.96 -4.22
C GLY A 536 -3.89 8.53 -3.16
N ASN A 537 -5.10 8.87 -3.58
CA ASN A 537 -6.16 9.45 -2.74
C ASN A 537 -6.86 8.38 -1.90
N LEU A 538 -6.09 7.81 -0.98
CA LEU A 538 -6.42 6.62 -0.23
C LEU A 538 -5.95 6.79 1.22
N VAL A 539 -6.70 6.25 2.17
CA VAL A 539 -6.22 6.01 3.53
C VAL A 539 -6.11 4.52 3.77
N PHE A 540 -4.97 4.10 4.34
CA PHE A 540 -4.70 2.71 4.68
C PHE A 540 -4.70 2.53 6.21
N GLU A 541 -5.80 1.97 6.70
CA GLU A 541 -5.99 1.60 8.11
C GLU A 541 -5.60 0.14 8.34
N ARG A 542 -4.78 -0.10 9.37
CA ARG A 542 -4.45 -1.47 9.79
C ARG A 542 -4.29 -1.64 11.29
N GLU A 543 -4.64 -2.84 11.78
CA GLU A 543 -4.39 -3.26 13.16
C GLU A 543 -3.01 -3.94 13.30
N ASP A 544 -2.57 -4.69 12.30
CA ASP A 544 -1.30 -5.41 12.33
C ASP A 544 -0.08 -4.50 12.24
N THR A 545 0.96 -4.90 12.98
CA THR A 545 2.24 -4.19 13.03
C THR A 545 3.32 -4.88 12.18
N ASN A 546 2.93 -5.75 11.24
CA ASN A 546 3.89 -6.43 10.37
C ASN A 546 4.54 -5.46 9.38
N GLU A 547 5.87 -5.47 9.34
CA GLU A 547 6.65 -4.77 8.32
C GLU A 547 7.12 -5.71 7.21
N TYR A 548 6.83 -5.31 5.98
CA TYR A 548 7.24 -6.01 4.78
C TYR A 548 8.21 -5.12 4.01
N ARG A 549 9.43 -5.60 3.74
CA ARG A 549 10.43 -4.84 2.96
C ARG A 549 9.91 -4.48 1.56
N GLN A 550 9.03 -5.31 1.02
CA GLN A 550 8.44 -5.15 -0.30
C GLN A 550 7.19 -4.25 -0.33
N LEU A 551 6.71 -3.77 0.82
CA LEU A 551 5.53 -2.90 0.91
C LEU A 551 5.93 -1.42 0.78
N ASP A 552 5.32 -0.74 -0.19
CA ASP A 552 5.56 0.67 -0.48
C ASP A 552 4.25 1.45 -0.36
N VAL A 553 4.03 2.10 0.78
CA VAL A 553 2.82 2.88 1.06
C VAL A 553 3.16 4.36 1.04
N THR A 554 2.55 5.12 0.13
CA THR A 554 2.80 6.56 -0.02
C THR A 554 1.60 7.44 0.32
N CYS A 555 0.41 6.82 0.42
CA CYS A 555 -0.82 7.45 0.88
C CYS A 555 -0.82 7.60 2.42
N ALA A 556 -1.89 8.15 2.98
CA ALA A 556 -2.02 8.28 4.43
C ALA A 556 -2.15 6.89 5.10
N THR A 557 -1.48 6.69 6.23
CA THR A 557 -1.63 5.49 7.06
C THR A 557 -2.00 5.84 8.49
N THR A 558 -2.76 4.99 9.15
CA THR A 558 -3.18 5.18 10.54
C THR A 558 -3.56 3.85 11.19
N GLY A 559 -3.72 3.83 12.51
CA GLY A 559 -4.18 2.66 13.24
C GLY A 559 -5.63 2.29 12.88
N TYR A 560 -6.01 1.05 13.19
CA TYR A 560 -7.38 0.57 13.01
C TYR A 560 -8.36 1.44 13.81
N ASP A 561 -9.41 1.95 13.15
CA ASP A 561 -10.40 2.88 13.73
C ASP A 561 -9.88 4.29 14.09
N GLU A 562 -8.65 4.66 13.69
CA GLU A 562 -8.07 5.97 14.05
C GLU A 562 -8.25 7.06 12.98
N SER A 563 -8.57 6.69 11.73
CA SER A 563 -8.68 7.64 10.61
C SER A 563 -9.76 8.67 10.81
N LYS A 564 -9.47 9.91 10.44
CA LYS A 564 -10.47 11.01 10.42
C LYS A 564 -11.52 10.89 9.31
N HIS A 565 -11.29 10.02 8.32
CA HIS A 565 -12.08 10.00 7.10
C HIS A 565 -13.35 9.16 7.24
N SER A 566 -14.50 9.81 7.07
CA SER A 566 -15.77 9.11 6.85
C SER A 566 -15.84 8.61 5.41
N ILE A 567 -16.33 7.40 5.22
CA ILE A 567 -16.51 6.76 3.92
C ILE A 567 -17.97 6.32 3.78
N GLU A 568 -18.66 6.95 2.84
CA GLU A 568 -20.05 6.67 2.49
C GLU A 568 -20.13 6.11 1.06
N SER A 569 -20.90 5.03 0.91
CA SER A 569 -21.20 4.41 -0.38
C SER A 569 -22.71 4.37 -0.61
N CYS A 570 -23.17 3.75 -1.70
CA CYS A 570 -24.60 3.50 -1.93
C CYS A 570 -25.32 2.78 -0.75
N SER A 571 -24.58 2.04 0.08
CA SER A 571 -25.11 1.31 1.25
C SER A 571 -25.03 2.11 2.56
N GLY A 572 -24.90 3.43 2.44
CA GLY A 572 -24.77 4.37 3.55
C GLY A 572 -23.34 4.45 4.07
N ILE A 573 -23.22 4.91 5.31
CA ILE A 573 -21.93 5.11 5.99
C ILE A 573 -21.31 3.75 6.29
N ILE A 574 -20.18 3.47 5.65
CA ILE A 574 -19.41 2.23 5.86
C ILE A 574 -18.35 2.42 6.94
N ASN A 575 -17.76 3.61 7.01
CA ASN A 575 -16.84 4.03 8.07
C ASN A 575 -17.22 5.44 8.51
N GLY A 576 -17.55 5.65 9.79
CA GLY A 576 -17.95 6.97 10.29
C GLY A 576 -16.80 7.96 10.42
N GLY A 577 -15.56 7.48 10.40
CA GLY A 577 -14.38 8.25 10.75
C GLY A 577 -14.29 8.53 12.26
N ASN A 578 -13.09 8.78 12.73
CA ASN A 578 -12.81 9.24 14.08
C ASN A 578 -13.16 10.73 14.17
N GLU A 579 -14.12 11.08 15.02
CA GLU A 579 -14.53 12.47 15.23
C GLU A 579 -13.41 13.28 15.88
N GLY A 580 -12.58 12.66 16.73
CA GLY A 580 -11.57 13.35 17.53
C GLY A 580 -12.16 14.24 18.65
N GLY A 581 -11.29 14.95 19.36
CA GLY A 581 -11.68 15.87 20.44
C GLY A 581 -12.06 17.26 19.95
N ASP A 582 -12.30 18.18 20.88
CA ASP A 582 -12.44 19.60 20.55
C ASP A 582 -11.14 20.14 19.92
N PRO A 583 -11.20 20.95 18.86
CA PRO A 583 -10.00 21.50 18.22
C PRO A 583 -9.16 22.35 19.19
N SER A 584 -7.87 22.06 19.28
CA SER A 584 -6.90 22.83 20.06
C SER A 584 -5.56 22.95 19.34
N ASP A 585 -4.80 23.98 19.68
CA ASP A 585 -3.39 24.05 19.29
C ASP A 585 -2.57 22.97 20.02
N PRO A 586 -1.40 22.56 19.48
CA PRO A 586 -0.45 21.71 20.18
C PRO A 586 0.05 22.37 21.46
N GLU A 587 0.27 21.56 22.49
CA GLU A 587 0.83 22.04 23.76
C GLU A 587 2.33 22.31 23.64
N PHE A 588 2.77 23.43 24.22
CA PHE A 588 4.18 23.81 24.28
C PHE A 588 4.74 23.62 25.71
N PRO A 589 6.04 23.30 25.85
CA PRO A 589 7.02 23.17 24.77
C PRO A 589 6.89 21.85 23.99
N ILE A 590 7.25 21.87 22.70
CA ILE A 590 7.33 20.65 21.90
C ILE A 590 8.65 19.97 22.21
N ILE A 591 8.58 18.71 22.63
CA ILE A 591 9.76 17.91 22.99
C ILE A 591 10.18 17.09 21.77
N VAL A 592 11.45 17.24 21.39
CA VAL A 592 12.11 16.39 20.39
C VAL A 592 13.13 15.51 21.10
N GLU A 593 13.16 14.24 20.73
CA GLU A 593 14.04 13.25 21.30
C GLU A 593 14.70 12.46 20.17
N ASP A 594 15.88 12.90 19.75
CA ASP A 594 16.71 12.14 18.83
C ASP A 594 17.47 11.08 19.63
N ALA A 595 16.98 9.84 19.55
CA ALA A 595 17.60 8.66 20.13
C ALA A 595 18.52 7.92 19.15
N THR A 596 18.88 8.56 18.03
CA THR A 596 19.92 8.03 17.13
C THR A 596 21.25 8.03 17.88
N ASN A 597 21.87 6.85 17.97
CA ASN A 597 23.21 6.74 18.55
C ASN A 597 24.25 7.15 17.50
N TYR A 598 25.11 8.09 17.84
CA TYR A 598 26.23 8.51 17.00
C TYR A 598 27.55 8.13 17.67
N THR A 599 28.28 7.20 17.07
CA THR A 599 29.60 6.77 17.55
C THR A 599 30.70 7.57 16.85
N PHE A 600 31.52 8.24 17.63
CA PHE A 600 32.69 8.98 17.20
C PHE A 600 33.93 8.13 17.51
N ALA A 601 34.70 7.81 16.47
CA ALA A 601 35.85 6.94 16.53
C ALA A 601 37.09 7.68 16.02
N PHE A 602 38.17 7.66 16.81
CA PHE A 602 39.39 8.42 16.54
C PHE A 602 40.63 7.53 16.56
N GLU A 603 41.58 7.91 15.72
CA GLU A 603 42.99 7.59 15.82
C GLU A 603 43.71 8.67 16.64
N ASP A 604 44.84 8.34 17.26
CA ASP A 604 45.54 9.23 18.18
C ASP A 604 46.84 9.84 17.60
N ASN A 605 47.38 9.31 16.51
CA ASN A 605 48.75 9.58 16.04
C ASN A 605 48.88 10.72 15.01
N TRP A 606 47.81 11.49 14.78
CA TRP A 606 47.86 12.69 13.93
C TRP A 606 49.05 13.61 14.33
N PRO A 607 49.86 14.10 13.38
CA PRO A 607 49.65 14.13 11.93
C PRO A 607 50.21 12.92 11.15
N THR A 608 50.62 11.86 11.82
CA THR A 608 51.12 10.62 11.18
C THR A 608 50.10 9.48 11.28
N TYR A 609 50.25 8.46 10.44
CA TYR A 609 49.46 7.24 10.58
C TYR A 609 49.89 6.38 11.77
N GLY A 610 48.93 5.62 12.31
CA GLY A 610 49.11 4.51 13.24
C GLY A 610 48.75 3.17 12.59
N ASP A 611 48.18 2.28 13.39
CA ASP A 611 47.64 0.98 13.00
C ASP A 611 46.23 1.05 12.37
N PHE A 612 45.53 2.18 12.53
CA PHE A 612 44.27 2.48 11.86
C PHE A 612 43.14 1.50 12.21
N ASP A 613 43.01 1.20 13.51
CA ASP A 613 41.96 0.37 14.08
C ASP A 613 40.72 1.18 14.55
N LEU A 614 40.84 2.51 14.56
CA LEU A 614 39.81 3.50 14.92
C LEU A 614 39.19 3.25 16.29
N ASN A 615 40.02 2.85 17.27
CA ASN A 615 39.55 2.59 18.63
C ASN A 615 40.31 3.36 19.73
N ASP A 616 41.28 4.21 19.38
CA ASP A 616 42.09 4.95 20.36
C ASP A 616 41.23 5.78 21.31
N ILE A 617 40.21 6.44 20.77
CA ILE A 617 39.06 6.98 21.50
C ILE A 617 37.79 6.58 20.77
N VAL A 618 36.87 5.94 21.49
CA VAL A 618 35.51 5.74 21.02
C VAL A 618 34.54 6.39 22.00
N ALA A 619 33.73 7.33 21.52
CA ALA A 619 32.71 8.01 22.30
C ALA A 619 31.37 7.96 21.57
N THR A 620 30.27 7.91 22.31
CA THR A 620 28.92 7.96 21.75
C THR A 620 28.18 9.20 22.20
N ILE A 621 27.34 9.74 21.32
CA ILE A 621 26.21 10.57 21.68
C ILE A 621 24.99 9.67 21.60
N ASP A 622 24.48 9.30 22.77
CA ASP A 622 23.47 8.26 22.94
C ASP A 622 22.06 8.81 22.67
N LYS A 623 21.84 10.08 23.03
CA LYS A 623 20.54 10.74 22.97
C LYS A 623 20.66 12.25 23.08
N VAL A 624 19.92 12.96 22.23
CA VAL A 624 19.72 14.40 22.31
C VAL A 624 18.25 14.70 22.55
N THR A 625 17.96 15.56 23.53
CA THR A 625 16.60 16.00 23.83
C THR A 625 16.55 17.52 23.85
N PHE A 626 15.55 18.11 23.22
CA PHE A 626 15.35 19.55 23.31
C PHE A 626 13.88 19.95 23.32
N ALA A 627 13.60 21.09 23.94
CA ALA A 627 12.26 21.63 24.11
C ALA A 627 12.11 22.94 23.32
N GLN A 628 11.18 22.98 22.37
CA GLN A 628 10.91 24.15 21.54
C GLN A 628 9.83 25.03 22.17
N HIS A 629 10.02 26.34 22.10
CA HIS A 629 9.02 27.33 22.40
C HIS A 629 8.03 27.53 21.24
N GLU A 630 6.96 28.29 21.49
CA GLU A 630 5.92 28.61 20.50
C GLU A 630 6.47 29.31 19.25
N ASP A 631 7.57 30.06 19.37
CA ASP A 631 8.23 30.74 18.27
C ASP A 631 9.19 29.84 17.47
N GLY A 632 9.24 28.54 17.80
CA GLY A 632 10.12 27.54 17.17
C GLY A 632 11.55 27.52 17.72
N SER A 633 11.94 28.49 18.56
CA SER A 633 13.27 28.51 19.15
C SER A 633 13.43 27.45 20.25
N VAL A 634 14.66 26.98 20.44
CA VAL A 634 14.97 25.98 21.48
C VAL A 634 15.18 26.67 22.82
N GLY A 635 14.47 26.20 23.85
CA GLY A 635 14.61 26.67 25.23
C GLY A 635 15.64 25.84 26.01
N THR A 636 15.43 24.53 26.09
CA THR A 636 16.36 23.60 26.76
C THR A 636 16.91 22.58 25.78
N TYR A 637 18.16 22.19 25.98
CA TYR A 637 18.87 21.17 25.21
C TYR A 637 19.69 20.30 26.16
N THR A 638 19.54 18.99 26.04
CA THR A 638 20.32 18.01 26.81
C THR A 638 20.92 17.00 25.85
N LEU A 639 22.24 16.86 25.91
CA LEU A 639 23.02 15.86 25.19
C LEU A 639 23.57 14.85 26.20
N ASN A 640 23.29 13.58 25.96
CA ASN A 640 23.82 12.46 26.74
C ASN A 640 24.83 11.70 25.89
N GLY A 641 25.98 11.40 26.46
CA GLY A 641 26.99 10.62 25.78
C GLY A 641 27.79 9.73 26.72
N THR A 642 28.60 8.88 26.12
CA THR A 642 29.41 7.89 26.85
C THR A 642 30.79 7.78 26.20
N LEU A 643 31.86 7.92 26.98
CA LEU A 643 33.19 7.48 26.55
C LEU A 643 33.23 5.95 26.64
N GLN A 644 33.25 5.28 25.49
CA GLN A 644 33.11 3.84 25.37
C GLN A 644 34.45 3.10 25.46
N ALA A 645 35.51 3.62 24.84
CA ALA A 645 36.81 2.96 24.79
C ALA A 645 37.98 3.95 24.79
N VAL A 646 39.13 3.46 25.26
CA VAL A 646 40.43 4.13 25.20
C VAL A 646 41.48 3.08 24.80
N GLY A 647 41.82 3.04 23.51
CA GLY A 647 42.79 2.11 22.91
C GLY A 647 44.24 2.58 22.97
N ALA A 648 44.51 3.81 23.37
CA ALA A 648 45.87 4.33 23.36
C ALA A 648 46.65 4.09 24.66
N SER A 649 47.99 4.00 24.58
CA SER A 649 48.86 3.95 25.78
C SER A 649 49.34 5.34 26.23
N LYS A 650 49.07 6.37 25.42
CA LYS A 650 49.34 7.78 25.76
C LYS A 650 48.15 8.42 26.46
N LYS A 651 48.38 9.53 27.15
CA LYS A 651 47.32 10.29 27.80
C LYS A 651 46.51 11.02 26.73
N LEU A 652 45.23 10.68 26.61
CA LEU A 652 44.27 11.31 25.71
C LEU A 652 43.19 12.07 26.48
N GLY A 653 42.59 13.07 25.84
CA GLY A 653 41.39 13.77 26.30
C GLY A 653 40.27 13.76 25.27
N LEU A 654 39.09 14.22 25.66
CA LEU A 654 37.89 14.31 24.82
C LEU A 654 37.24 15.67 25.03
N GLY A 655 36.88 16.35 23.94
CA GLY A 655 36.17 17.62 23.95
C GLY A 655 35.04 17.66 22.93
N ILE A 656 34.17 18.65 23.09
CA ILE A 656 33.07 18.96 22.19
C ILE A 656 33.09 20.46 21.89
N GLN A 657 33.14 20.82 20.61
CA GLN A 657 32.93 22.16 20.11
C GLN A 657 31.54 22.27 19.47
N PHE A 658 30.78 23.29 19.87
CA PHE A 658 29.46 23.59 19.30
C PHE A 658 29.58 24.67 18.22
N LEU A 659 29.12 24.37 17.01
CA LEU A 659 29.29 25.26 15.84
C LEU A 659 28.06 26.09 15.52
N GLY A 660 26.88 25.67 15.99
CA GLY A 660 25.61 26.29 15.60
C GLY A 660 25.17 27.49 16.45
N PHE A 661 25.82 27.77 17.58
CA PHE A 661 25.43 28.87 18.45
C PHE A 661 26.62 29.55 19.13
N ALA A 662 26.44 30.83 19.51
CA ALA A 662 27.43 31.58 20.28
C ALA A 662 27.21 31.40 21.79
N ALA A 663 28.28 31.45 22.59
CA ALA A 663 28.21 31.31 24.05
C ALA A 663 27.32 32.38 24.70
N SER A 664 27.20 33.57 24.09
CA SER A 664 26.31 34.64 24.54
C SER A 664 24.81 34.30 24.48
N ASN A 665 24.45 33.24 23.77
CA ASN A 665 23.06 32.78 23.64
C ASN A 665 22.65 31.87 24.80
N VAL A 666 23.59 31.41 25.61
CA VAL A 666 23.36 30.51 26.74
C VAL A 666 23.04 31.30 28.01
N VAL A 667 21.99 30.88 28.71
CA VAL A 667 21.58 31.38 30.03
C VAL A 667 22.23 30.54 31.11
N GLU A 668 22.19 29.23 30.95
CA GLU A 668 22.70 28.27 31.92
C GLU A 668 23.35 27.08 31.22
N LEU A 669 24.45 26.60 31.78
CA LEU A 669 25.16 25.40 31.34
C LEU A 669 25.44 24.53 32.57
N LYS A 670 25.04 23.27 32.52
CA LYS A 670 25.22 22.27 33.57
C LYS A 670 25.57 20.92 32.96
N GLY A 671 26.03 19.97 33.78
CA GLY A 671 26.28 18.63 33.28
C GLY A 671 27.17 17.75 34.13
N ILE A 672 27.58 16.63 33.55
CA ILE A 672 28.51 15.64 34.11
C ILE A 672 29.70 15.56 33.16
N VAL A 673 30.89 15.87 33.66
CA VAL A 673 32.18 15.79 32.97
C VAL A 673 33.26 15.35 33.97
N GLU A 674 34.51 15.21 33.55
CA GLU A 674 35.62 14.87 34.44
C GLU A 674 35.69 15.84 35.64
N GLY A 675 35.61 15.28 36.85
CA GLY A 675 35.62 16.05 38.10
C GLY A 675 34.25 16.62 38.54
N VAL A 676 33.20 16.48 37.72
CA VAL A 676 31.83 16.92 38.04
C VAL A 676 30.86 15.75 37.94
N THR A 677 30.35 15.28 39.07
CA THR A 677 29.57 14.03 39.16
C THR A 677 28.05 14.21 39.24
N SER A 678 27.57 15.46 39.26
CA SER A 678 26.14 15.78 39.36
C SER A 678 25.71 16.69 38.21
N ASN A 679 24.69 16.27 37.47
CA ASN A 679 24.15 17.02 36.32
C ASN A 679 23.51 18.37 36.66
N SER A 680 23.28 18.66 37.94
CA SER A 680 22.80 19.97 38.40
C SER A 680 23.92 20.99 38.62
N THR A 681 25.19 20.58 38.49
CA THR A 681 26.35 21.44 38.77
C THR A 681 26.61 22.37 37.59
N PRO A 682 26.74 23.69 37.81
CA PRO A 682 27.11 24.64 36.75
C PRO A 682 28.46 24.30 36.13
N LEU A 683 28.54 24.38 34.80
CA LEU A 683 29.78 24.31 34.04
C LEU A 683 30.10 25.68 33.41
N SER A 684 31.24 25.78 32.76
CA SER A 684 31.60 26.95 31.94
C SER A 684 32.24 26.47 30.64
N PHE A 685 31.97 27.19 29.55
CA PHE A 685 32.71 26.96 28.31
C PHE A 685 34.19 27.27 28.51
N GLU A 686 35.04 26.59 27.75
CA GLU A 686 36.46 26.83 27.74
C GLU A 686 36.76 28.28 27.29
N ALA A 687 37.60 28.97 28.06
CA ALA A 687 37.95 30.35 27.79
C ALA A 687 38.85 30.50 26.55
N ASN A 688 38.82 31.68 25.92
CA ASN A 688 39.60 32.02 24.73
C ASN A 688 39.26 31.18 23.49
N GLN A 689 37.97 30.84 23.34
CA GLN A 689 37.41 30.17 22.18
C GLN A 689 36.37 31.06 21.52
N SER A 690 36.35 31.08 20.20
CA SER A 690 35.38 31.81 19.36
C SER A 690 34.04 31.08 19.31
N ASN A 691 34.09 29.74 19.33
CA ASN A 691 32.94 28.86 19.46
C ASN A 691 32.84 28.31 20.89
N PRO A 692 31.64 27.99 21.41
CA PRO A 692 31.50 27.28 22.68
C PRO A 692 32.20 25.93 22.64
N VAL A 693 33.10 25.69 23.59
CA VAL A 693 33.84 24.42 23.74
C VAL A 693 33.67 23.90 25.16
N ILE A 694 33.45 22.59 25.32
CA ILE A 694 33.44 21.90 26.61
C ILE A 694 34.44 20.75 26.54
N ILE A 695 35.35 20.70 27.51
CA ILE A 695 36.24 19.56 27.69
C ILE A 695 35.52 18.53 28.56
N ILE A 696 35.25 17.35 28.00
CA ILE A 696 34.61 16.24 28.72
C ILE A 696 35.61 15.62 29.68
N CYS A 697 36.85 15.38 29.23
CA CYS A 697 37.95 14.92 30.07
C CYS A 697 39.31 15.32 29.49
N ASN A 698 40.28 15.58 30.37
CA ASN A 698 41.69 15.73 29.99
C ASN A 698 42.48 14.42 30.15
N ASP A 699 41.96 13.46 30.91
CA ASP A 699 42.52 12.11 31.05
C ASP A 699 41.42 11.06 30.84
N ALA A 700 41.28 10.60 29.59
CA ALA A 700 40.26 9.63 29.17
C ALA A 700 40.37 8.30 29.94
N HIS A 701 41.60 7.84 30.22
CA HIS A 701 41.83 6.65 31.04
C HIS A 701 41.26 6.82 32.45
N ARG A 702 41.53 7.97 33.08
CA ARG A 702 41.00 8.26 34.42
C ARG A 702 39.48 8.41 34.39
N PHE A 703 38.94 9.12 33.39
CA PHE A 703 37.51 9.34 33.27
C PHE A 703 36.73 8.03 33.07
N ILE A 704 37.25 7.10 32.26
CA ILE A 704 36.66 5.77 32.09
C ILE A 704 36.90 4.84 33.29
N GLY A 705 37.73 5.24 34.26
CA GLY A 705 37.85 4.58 35.56
C GLY A 705 39.15 3.80 35.78
N ASN A 706 40.22 4.09 35.06
CA ASN A 706 41.58 3.68 35.46
C ASN A 706 42.08 4.54 36.63
N SER A 707 43.10 4.04 37.33
CA SER A 707 43.81 4.84 38.34
C SER A 707 44.67 5.92 37.68
N GLU A 708 45.08 6.92 38.47
CA GLU A 708 46.02 7.95 38.01
C GLU A 708 47.33 7.31 37.51
N ASN A 709 47.75 7.67 36.29
CA ASN A 709 48.88 7.09 35.54
C ASN A 709 48.72 5.67 34.99
N ASP A 710 47.59 4.99 35.19
CA ASP A 710 47.32 3.71 34.54
C ASP A 710 46.82 3.95 33.10
N ARG A 711 47.67 3.55 32.14
CA ARG A 711 47.46 3.69 30.69
C ARG A 711 47.15 2.36 30.01
N SER A 712 46.60 1.42 30.76
CA SER A 712 46.14 0.17 30.19
C SER A 712 44.90 0.40 29.33
N TYR A 713 44.87 -0.25 28.16
CA TYR A 713 43.76 -0.19 27.22
C TYR A 713 42.44 -0.61 27.87
N VAL A 714 41.38 0.11 27.49
CA VAL A 714 40.03 -0.10 28.02
C VAL A 714 39.08 -0.32 26.86
N ASN A 715 38.42 -1.50 26.86
CA ASN A 715 37.39 -1.88 25.88
C ASN A 715 37.89 -2.00 24.43
N THR A 716 39.19 -2.26 24.19
CA THR A 716 39.74 -2.53 22.84
C THR A 716 40.38 -3.92 22.72
N LEU A 717 40.60 -4.62 23.85
CA LEU A 717 41.16 -5.97 23.88
C LEU A 717 40.10 -7.04 24.19
N ALA A 718 40.14 -8.17 23.50
CA ALA A 718 39.25 -9.29 23.79
C ALA A 718 39.55 -9.91 25.16
N ASN A 719 38.49 -10.14 25.96
CA ASN A 719 38.57 -10.82 27.28
C ASN A 719 39.59 -10.20 28.27
N ASN A 720 39.82 -8.89 28.21
CA ASN A 720 40.74 -8.18 29.10
C ASN A 720 40.06 -7.79 30.42
N SER A 721 40.79 -7.88 31.54
CA SER A 721 40.30 -7.50 32.87
C SER A 721 40.03 -6.00 33.05
N ASN A 722 40.62 -5.16 32.20
CA ASN A 722 40.39 -3.72 32.20
C ASN A 722 39.14 -3.29 31.41
N ASN A 723 38.49 -4.23 30.71
CA ASN A 723 37.23 -3.95 30.04
C ASN A 723 36.14 -3.65 31.08
N LYS A 724 35.43 -2.54 30.91
CA LYS A 724 34.51 -1.96 31.92
C LYS A 724 33.34 -1.24 31.25
N ASN A 725 32.39 -0.74 32.04
CA ASN A 725 31.28 0.06 31.49
C ASN A 725 31.86 1.41 31.04
N GLY A 726 31.37 1.94 29.90
CA GLY A 726 31.76 3.28 29.47
C GLY A 726 31.41 4.35 30.51
N ALA A 727 32.14 5.46 30.48
CA ALA A 727 31.91 6.59 31.38
C ALA A 727 30.94 7.59 30.76
N LYS A 728 29.80 7.79 31.42
CA LYS A 728 28.76 8.71 30.95
C LYS A 728 29.12 10.16 31.21
N PHE A 729 28.76 11.02 30.27
CA PHE A 729 28.77 12.47 30.40
C PHE A 729 27.42 13.03 29.94
N GLU A 730 27.07 14.21 30.45
CA GLU A 730 25.82 14.89 30.14
C GLU A 730 26.10 16.38 30.02
N ILE A 731 25.56 17.03 28.99
CA ILE A 731 25.60 18.48 28.82
C ILE A 731 24.17 18.99 28.73
N SER A 732 23.78 19.88 29.64
CA SER A 732 22.47 20.52 29.66
C SER A 732 22.62 22.04 29.52
N ILE A 733 21.90 22.60 28.56
CA ILE A 733 21.97 24.01 28.16
C ILE A 733 20.57 24.61 28.20
N GLU A 734 20.43 25.76 28.85
CA GLU A 734 19.29 26.65 28.69
C GLU A 734 19.69 27.82 27.79
N PHE A 735 18.94 28.04 26.71
CA PHE A 735 19.16 29.12 25.76
C PHE A 735 18.25 30.31 26.02
N ARG A 736 18.71 31.49 25.60
CA ARG A 736 17.84 32.66 25.49
C ARG A 736 16.79 32.39 24.41
N LYS A 737 15.52 32.59 24.75
CA LYS A 737 14.39 32.48 23.80
C LYS A 737 14.67 33.28 22.53
N GLY A 738 14.42 32.67 21.38
CA GLY A 738 14.66 33.25 20.05
C GLY A 738 16.09 33.15 19.51
N ALA A 739 17.07 32.69 20.31
CA ALA A 739 18.48 32.76 19.94
C ALA A 739 19.01 31.54 19.17
N VAL A 740 18.42 30.37 19.36
CA VAL A 740 18.86 29.09 18.77
C VAL A 740 17.68 28.35 18.16
N GLN A 741 17.86 27.83 16.94
CA GLN A 741 16.87 27.04 16.22
C GLN A 741 17.27 25.56 16.20
N PRO A 742 16.34 24.62 15.98
CA PRO A 742 16.65 23.19 15.95
C PRO A 742 17.77 22.80 14.97
N LYS A 743 17.81 23.44 13.79
CA LYS A 743 18.87 23.21 12.78
C LYS A 743 20.27 23.54 13.29
N ASP A 744 20.39 24.42 14.29
CA ASP A 744 21.65 24.86 14.88
C ASP A 744 22.19 23.83 15.91
N LEU A 745 21.42 22.79 16.21
CA LEU A 745 21.73 21.75 17.19
C LEU A 745 21.83 20.35 16.56
N ASN A 746 21.82 20.28 15.22
CA ASN A 746 21.96 19.02 14.51
C ASN A 746 23.37 18.43 14.74
N ILE A 747 23.54 17.12 14.53
CA ILE A 747 24.80 16.44 14.81
C ILE A 747 26.01 16.96 14.00
N ASN A 748 25.80 17.59 12.84
CA ASN A 748 26.87 18.22 12.05
C ASN A 748 27.29 19.59 12.64
N GLN A 749 26.51 20.15 13.57
CA GLN A 749 26.90 21.31 14.38
C GLN A 749 27.61 20.91 15.69
N LEU A 750 27.85 19.61 15.90
CA LEU A 750 28.55 19.05 17.05
C LEU A 750 29.89 18.46 16.60
N ASP A 751 30.98 19.15 16.91
CA ASP A 751 32.33 18.68 16.62
C ASP A 751 32.94 18.04 17.86
N VAL A 752 32.89 16.71 17.93
CA VAL A 752 33.58 15.94 18.95
C VAL A 752 35.03 15.77 18.51
N PHE A 753 35.98 15.98 19.42
CA PHE A 753 37.40 15.88 19.12
C PHE A 753 38.20 15.22 20.24
N ALA A 754 39.25 14.50 19.86
CA ALA A 754 40.22 13.93 20.77
C ALA A 754 41.38 14.92 21.02
N ILE A 755 41.92 14.94 22.24
CA ILE A 755 43.14 15.68 22.58
C ILE A 755 44.26 14.66 22.69
N SER A 756 45.16 14.61 21.72
CA SER A 756 46.25 13.63 21.68
C SER A 756 47.50 14.07 22.45
N LYS A 757 47.62 15.37 22.71
CA LYS A 757 48.69 15.94 23.54
C LYS A 757 48.24 17.26 24.17
N GLU A 758 48.44 17.39 25.48
CA GLU A 758 48.19 18.64 26.21
C GLU A 758 49.09 19.78 25.71
N ALA A 759 48.63 21.02 25.90
CA ALA A 759 49.45 22.20 25.61
C ALA A 759 50.66 22.24 26.54
N ASP A 760 51.77 22.78 26.06
CA ASP A 760 52.94 23.07 26.87
C ASP A 760 53.31 24.56 26.79
N THR A 761 54.38 24.96 27.45
CA THR A 761 54.81 26.37 27.50
C THR A 761 55.14 27.00 26.14
N LYS A 762 55.34 26.18 25.09
CA LYS A 762 55.80 26.59 23.76
C LYS A 762 54.81 26.21 22.65
N THR A 763 53.99 25.17 22.86
CA THR A 763 53.09 24.63 21.83
C THR A 763 51.65 24.58 22.33
N LYS A 764 50.72 24.89 21.44
CA LYS A 764 49.29 24.63 21.64
C LYS A 764 49.04 23.12 21.80
N ARG A 765 47.85 22.74 22.31
CA ARG A 765 47.48 21.32 22.42
C ARG A 765 47.27 20.72 21.03
N ILE A 766 47.48 19.42 20.90
CA ILE A 766 47.22 18.68 19.67
C ILE A 766 45.81 18.12 19.78
N GLU A 767 44.96 18.48 18.82
CA GLU A 767 43.57 18.06 18.71
C GLU A 767 43.38 17.27 17.42
N ILE A 768 42.49 16.29 17.46
CA ILE A 768 42.11 15.45 16.32
C ILE A 768 40.59 15.52 16.22
N HIS A 769 40.11 16.13 15.15
CA HIS A 769 38.68 16.35 14.94
C HIS A 769 38.14 15.37 13.90
N ILE A 770 36.81 15.28 13.82
CA ILE A 770 36.15 14.60 12.72
C ILE A 770 36.55 15.26 11.40
N ALA A 771 36.82 14.45 10.37
CA ALA A 771 37.30 14.94 9.08
C ALA A 771 36.44 16.09 8.54
N GLY A 772 37.10 17.18 8.13
CA GLY A 772 36.46 18.40 7.63
C GLY A 772 36.16 19.46 8.69
N HIS A 773 36.18 19.15 9.99
CA HIS A 773 36.05 20.16 11.04
C HIS A 773 37.36 20.90 11.31
N ALA A 774 37.28 22.21 11.48
CA ALA A 774 38.44 23.03 11.84
C ALA A 774 38.82 22.82 13.31
N PRO A 775 40.12 22.96 13.67
CA PRO A 775 40.54 22.91 15.07
C PRO A 775 39.88 23.99 15.91
N THR A 776 39.89 23.81 17.22
CA THR A 776 39.54 24.90 18.14
C THR A 776 40.61 26.01 18.13
N ASP A 777 40.31 27.18 18.72
CA ASP A 777 41.28 28.28 18.79
C ASP A 777 42.53 27.91 19.60
N LEU A 778 42.44 26.88 20.44
CA LEU A 778 43.53 26.35 21.25
C LEU A 778 44.25 25.15 20.61
N GLY A 779 43.78 24.67 19.45
CA GLY A 779 44.40 23.61 18.66
C GLY A 779 45.68 24.04 17.94
N ASN A 780 46.61 23.10 17.77
CA ASN A 780 47.91 23.35 17.15
C ASN A 780 47.88 23.22 15.62
N THR A 781 47.64 24.34 14.93
CA THR A 781 47.65 24.41 13.45
C THR A 781 49.04 24.37 12.82
N LYS A 782 50.14 24.43 13.60
CA LYS A 782 51.51 24.40 13.04
C LYS A 782 51.89 23.05 12.43
N LEU A 783 51.14 22.00 12.78
CA LEU A 783 51.32 20.64 12.28
C LEU A 783 50.60 20.39 10.95
N PHE A 784 49.83 21.36 10.43
CA PHE A 784 49.14 21.23 9.16
C PHE A 784 50.11 21.05 7.98
N GLY A 785 49.84 20.03 7.17
CA GLY A 785 50.67 19.64 6.04
C GLY A 785 51.99 18.96 6.44
N GLN A 786 52.09 18.40 7.66
CA GLN A 786 53.24 17.64 8.13
C GLN A 786 52.92 16.14 8.25
N GLY A 787 53.94 15.27 8.31
CA GLY A 787 53.71 13.83 8.39
C GLY A 787 52.91 13.34 7.18
N ASN A 788 51.78 12.68 7.45
CA ASN A 788 50.82 12.26 6.42
C ASN A 788 49.68 13.27 6.24
N ASP A 789 49.52 14.25 7.14
CA ASP A 789 48.46 15.26 7.10
C ASP A 789 48.62 16.18 5.88
N GLN A 790 47.49 16.50 5.25
CA GLN A 790 47.40 17.49 4.17
C GLN A 790 46.32 18.53 4.50
N SER A 791 46.15 18.87 5.78
CA SER A 791 45.22 19.92 6.19
C SER A 791 45.66 21.28 5.63
N SER A 792 44.69 22.06 5.15
CA SER A 792 44.87 23.37 4.56
C SER A 792 43.71 24.28 4.93
N VAL A 793 44.02 25.37 5.63
CA VAL A 793 43.04 26.42 5.96
C VAL A 793 42.48 27.07 4.70
N GLU A 794 43.33 27.27 3.69
CA GLU A 794 42.94 27.88 2.41
C GLU A 794 41.94 27.01 1.64
N GLU A 795 42.14 25.69 1.65
CA GLU A 795 41.27 24.73 0.97
C GLU A 795 40.09 24.28 1.84
N GLN A 796 39.99 24.78 3.08
CA GLN A 796 39.02 24.31 4.10
C GLN A 796 39.04 22.78 4.27
N ARG A 797 40.24 22.21 4.19
CA ARG A 797 40.49 20.78 4.27
C ARG A 797 41.15 20.50 5.60
N TYR A 798 40.53 19.70 6.47
CA TYR A 798 41.04 19.47 7.83
C TYR A 798 41.01 17.99 8.18
N TYR A 799 42.06 17.54 8.87
CA TYR A 799 42.23 16.20 9.43
C TYR A 799 42.09 15.08 8.39
N LEU A 800 42.64 15.33 7.20
CA LEU A 800 42.71 14.37 6.10
C LEU A 800 44.15 14.23 5.62
N SER A 801 44.58 13.00 5.38
CA SER A 801 45.94 12.70 4.92
C SER A 801 46.15 12.97 3.43
N SER A 802 47.37 12.82 2.91
CA SER A 802 47.63 12.90 1.45
C SER A 802 46.85 11.89 0.61
N GLU A 803 46.46 10.77 1.21
CA GLU A 803 45.64 9.72 0.58
C GLU A 803 44.13 9.89 0.89
N ASN A 804 43.73 11.04 1.42
CA ASN A 804 42.37 11.37 1.83
C ASN A 804 41.83 10.41 2.92
N LEU A 805 42.66 9.92 3.84
CA LEU A 805 42.22 9.14 5.01
C LEU A 805 41.93 10.04 6.20
N ALA A 806 40.89 9.72 6.96
CA ALA A 806 40.44 10.47 8.14
C ALA A 806 41.01 9.89 9.44
N TRP A 807 41.42 10.74 10.39
CA TRP A 807 41.76 10.31 11.75
C TRP A 807 40.56 10.29 12.70
N GLY A 808 39.43 10.89 12.31
CA GLY A 808 38.20 10.89 13.10
C GLY A 808 36.99 10.73 12.21
N ILE A 809 36.10 9.80 12.55
CA ILE A 809 34.86 9.53 11.82
C ILE A 809 33.65 9.43 12.75
N VAL A 810 32.46 9.72 12.22
CA VAL A 810 31.18 9.58 12.92
C VAL A 810 30.29 8.55 12.24
N ILE A 811 29.85 7.56 13.01
CA ILE A 811 29.07 6.42 12.54
C ILE A 811 27.71 6.46 13.27
N PRO A 812 26.59 6.69 12.55
CA PRO A 812 25.28 6.92 13.16
C PRO A 812 24.58 5.60 13.55
N THR A 813 25.27 4.77 14.31
CA THR A 813 24.74 3.55 14.93
C THR A 813 25.55 3.20 16.18
N ASP A 814 25.12 2.14 16.87
CA ASP A 814 25.87 1.46 17.92
C ASP A 814 26.98 0.57 17.31
N PHE A 815 28.10 1.22 16.99
CA PHE A 815 29.23 0.66 16.24
C PHE A 815 30.08 -0.31 17.07
N ALA A 816 30.48 -1.43 16.47
CA ALA A 816 31.38 -2.41 17.07
C ALA A 816 32.83 -2.13 16.62
N TRP A 817 33.59 -1.34 17.35
CA TRP A 817 34.92 -0.95 16.89
C TRP A 817 35.89 -2.14 16.82
N PRO A 818 36.86 -2.13 15.88
CA PRO A 818 37.91 -3.14 15.81
C PRO A 818 38.65 -3.35 17.13
N LEU A 819 39.12 -4.58 17.37
CA LEU A 819 40.04 -4.85 18.48
C LEU A 819 41.39 -4.14 18.25
N GLU A 820 42.12 -3.89 19.33
CA GLU A 820 43.46 -3.27 19.33
C GLU A 820 44.38 -3.88 18.25
N TYR A 821 45.05 -3.02 17.48
CA TYR A 821 45.93 -3.35 16.36
C TYR A 821 45.25 -4.03 15.15
N LYS A 822 43.91 -4.13 15.14
CA LYS A 822 43.16 -4.69 14.01
C LYS A 822 42.69 -3.57 13.10
N ASN A 823 43.44 -3.37 12.03
CA ASN A 823 43.11 -2.39 11.01
C ASN A 823 41.66 -2.54 10.53
N ILE A 824 40.94 -1.42 10.47
CA ILE A 824 39.51 -1.40 10.14
C ILE A 824 39.20 -2.08 8.80
N LYS A 825 40.08 -1.95 7.80
CA LYS A 825 39.87 -2.51 6.46
C LYS A 825 39.85 -4.05 6.46
N ASP A 826 40.57 -4.66 7.40
CA ASP A 826 40.71 -6.11 7.51
C ASP A 826 39.58 -6.70 8.35
N VAL A 827 39.04 -5.91 9.29
CA VAL A 827 37.92 -6.30 10.16
C VAL A 827 36.58 -6.14 9.43
N TYR A 828 36.38 -5.02 8.74
CA TYR A 828 35.15 -4.69 8.03
C TYR A 828 35.29 -4.89 6.53
N THR A 829 34.77 -5.99 6.02
CA THR A 829 35.04 -6.44 4.64
C THR A 829 34.49 -5.51 3.56
N ASP A 830 33.44 -4.76 3.87
CA ASP A 830 32.79 -3.85 2.94
C ASP A 830 33.34 -2.41 2.98
N PHE A 831 34.19 -2.11 3.98
CA PHE A 831 34.74 -0.77 4.22
C PHE A 831 35.58 -0.26 3.03
N VAL A 832 36.44 -1.12 2.47
CA VAL A 832 37.29 -0.76 1.33
C VAL A 832 36.45 -0.31 0.12
N SER A 833 35.37 -1.03 -0.18
CA SER A 833 34.47 -0.68 -1.28
C SER A 833 33.72 0.64 -1.00
N TRP A 834 33.24 0.83 0.23
CA TRP A 834 32.63 2.09 0.64
C TRP A 834 33.57 3.29 0.46
N VAL A 835 34.82 3.19 0.93
CA VAL A 835 35.82 4.26 0.78
C VAL A 835 36.16 4.51 -0.70
N THR A 836 36.51 3.46 -1.45
CA THR A 836 36.99 3.60 -2.84
C THR A 836 35.91 4.05 -3.82
N THR A 837 34.63 3.80 -3.53
CA THR A 837 33.50 4.30 -4.31
C THR A 837 33.07 5.72 -3.91
N GLY A 838 33.70 6.31 -2.90
CA GLY A 838 33.33 7.61 -2.36
C GLY A 838 31.99 7.59 -1.64
N GLY A 839 31.66 6.48 -0.96
CA GLY A 839 30.44 6.30 -0.18
C GLY A 839 29.18 5.96 -0.99
N LYS A 840 29.32 5.61 -2.27
CA LYS A 840 28.18 5.29 -3.15
C LYS A 840 27.65 3.87 -2.93
N GLU A 841 28.54 2.92 -2.71
CA GLU A 841 28.22 1.53 -2.42
C GLU A 841 28.47 1.20 -0.94
N ASN A 842 27.86 0.13 -0.43
CA ASN A 842 28.05 -0.36 0.94
C ASN A 842 27.88 0.72 2.03
N LYS A 843 26.79 1.50 1.94
CA LYS A 843 26.48 2.61 2.87
C LYS A 843 26.32 2.16 4.33
N ASP A 844 26.16 0.87 4.55
CA ASP A 844 26.00 0.18 5.82
C ASP A 844 27.16 -0.79 6.11
N TRP A 845 28.36 -0.53 5.56
CA TRP A 845 29.57 -1.36 5.72
C TRP A 845 29.84 -1.78 7.18
N TYR A 846 29.48 -0.93 8.14
CA TYR A 846 29.63 -1.13 9.58
C TYR A 846 28.77 -2.29 10.15
N ASN A 847 27.95 -2.93 9.34
CA ASN A 847 27.19 -4.13 9.70
C ASN A 847 27.90 -5.45 9.33
N ASN A 848 28.97 -5.42 8.53
CA ASN A 848 29.64 -6.62 8.03
C ASN A 848 31.10 -6.71 8.47
N HIS A 849 31.35 -7.47 9.54
CA HIS A 849 32.68 -7.67 10.11
C HIS A 849 33.05 -9.15 10.29
N ASN A 850 34.35 -9.44 10.32
CA ASN A 850 34.89 -10.79 10.50
C ASN A 850 34.88 -11.32 11.96
N GLY A 851 34.39 -10.52 12.91
CA GLY A 851 34.27 -10.87 14.33
C GLY A 851 35.42 -10.40 15.22
N GLN A 852 36.45 -9.76 14.66
CA GLN A 852 37.55 -9.14 15.41
C GLN A 852 37.19 -7.72 15.88
N VAL A 853 36.01 -7.60 16.49
CA VAL A 853 35.48 -6.33 17.02
C VAL A 853 35.29 -6.44 18.52
N PHE A 854 35.33 -5.29 19.20
CA PHE A 854 34.78 -5.13 20.53
C PHE A 854 33.36 -4.59 20.43
N LYS A 855 32.43 -5.27 21.10
CA LYS A 855 31.09 -4.77 21.37
C LYS A 855 30.71 -5.23 22.77
N LYS A 856 30.19 -4.33 23.59
CA LYS A 856 29.82 -4.67 24.96
C LYS A 856 28.42 -5.27 25.06
#